data_AF-A0A9D9C398-F1
#
_entry.id   AF-A0A9D9C398-F1
#
_cell.length_a   1.000
_cell.length_b   1.000
_cell.length_c   1.000
_cell.angle_alpha   90.00
_cell.angle_beta   90.00
_cell.angle_gamma   90.00
#
_symmetry.space_group_name_H-M   'P 1'
#
loop_
_entity.id
_entity.type
_entity.pdbx_description
1 polymer ?
#
loop_
_entity_poly.entity_id
_entity_poly.type
_entity_poly.pdbx_seq_one_letter_code
_entity_poly.pdbx_strand_id
1 'polypeptide(L)'
;MNTIQRLWQKAMHNNALREKLRIIIFQSDTPLGKAFDVALLWCIVISILLVVVESMQALPPKAKLVFTVLEYILTVFFTIEYLCRLYCSEKPRKYAVSFFGIIDLLSTLPLYIGWFFGPARYLMIARTFRLIRVFRVFKLFSFLKEGDILMRSIIISAPKIAVFFLFMLIMVISMGTLMYIVEGNIPNTPFTDIPTSIYWAIVTMSTVGYGDIAPITLPGRILSAIIMLMGYTILAVPTGIVSAQMVHDHKPRNKKKTCAECGSPLSEEDHFCSFCGLKQETGNTQSKSNTALSLILFALIQCITLKTTAQEQLLSGTIIGTKQSVDYSTGQSSTTVNTAANAFDGNLSTFFASYERSKTWVGLDLGEPHIITRVGWSPRNDGHGPKRVLLALFEGANEPNFMDAVPLYIIDKEGTIGEISYADVNVSRGFRYVRYVGPSDARCNVAEVEFYGHAGIGNDSIFYQLTNLPTVSFRTQDNIDPYNKEDDIVSSITFIYDNGTKIQEESGTTRLRGNASLAHPKKPYRIKLDTSSRLFKGSDMRSTAKAKKWTLINNYSDKTLMRNLVAYEIARRMGFDYVPWSKPVDVIVNGEYRGCYQLTDQLTLDKNRISITEMEPTDIEGEALTGGYLLELDGYADQEISWFSSAAGNPITIKFPNEDDITTEQAQYIRREFNLMEAKILSSNFADPELGFRSRLDEKSFLKYFLTEELASNPDAFWSCYMTKERNEDLFRVGPVWDFDIAFDNDHRYFPTCNIGNFLSLTYGGAGNFRALVKRLFTDQVLCDSMTTMWNTAREKQGITAESLVAYIDSTAQELMQSQRLNFIRWPILDQLVQVNPRAGGSYEVEVGWLKEFIENRIEFLDRLINNSGAGEDERIVEIATAEDLADFAQQVNTGSISLCAVLKNDIDFTAYPDVMIGTGANYKGEFDGAGHSIKLNLRRDADFAAMFCNLSGYVHDLTVTGNITTSAKYAGGIAGQTENATIERCQSRVNIISSIGGDGTHGGIVGISNAGTVVRECLISGSIQGGQTECCGGISGWASGSTNITNCLIIGHFTVST
;
A
#
# COMPACT_ATOMS: atom_id res chain seq x y z
N MET A 1 2.79 5.89 -78.95
CA MET A 1 2.34 5.14 -77.74
C MET A 1 3.49 4.57 -76.89
N ASN A 2 4.65 4.20 -77.46
CA ASN A 2 5.71 3.48 -76.71
C ASN A 2 6.63 4.34 -75.79
N THR A 3 6.73 5.65 -75.99
CA THR A 3 7.63 6.51 -75.18
C THR A 3 7.03 6.87 -73.82
N ILE A 4 5.72 7.15 -73.78
CA ILE A 4 4.99 7.46 -72.55
C ILE A 4 4.83 6.21 -71.68
N GLN A 5 4.57 5.04 -72.27
CA GLN A 5 4.55 3.76 -71.53
C GLN A 5 5.92 3.40 -70.95
N ARG A 6 7.03 3.62 -71.68
CA ARG A 6 8.38 3.40 -71.15
C ARG A 6 8.74 4.40 -70.04
N LEU A 7 8.37 5.67 -70.18
CA LEU A 7 8.56 6.68 -69.11
C LEU A 7 7.70 6.37 -67.88
N TRP A 8 6.46 5.91 -68.07
CA TRP A 8 5.58 5.45 -67.00
C TRP A 8 6.12 4.19 -66.29
N GLN A 9 6.62 3.20 -67.03
CA GLN A 9 7.25 2.01 -66.43
C GLN A 9 8.53 2.36 -65.67
N LYS A 10 9.35 3.28 -66.19
CA LYS A 10 10.60 3.74 -65.54
C LYS A 10 10.33 4.63 -64.31
N ALA A 11 9.28 5.45 -64.34
CA ALA A 11 8.80 6.21 -63.19
C ALA A 11 8.22 5.27 -62.12
N MET A 12 7.28 4.39 -62.48
CA MET A 12 6.63 3.44 -61.57
C MET A 12 7.62 2.48 -60.87
N HIS A 13 8.80 2.21 -61.46
CA HIS A 13 9.86 1.38 -60.86
C HIS A 13 10.98 2.19 -60.17
N ASN A 14 10.87 3.52 -60.10
CA ASN A 14 11.81 4.34 -59.33
C ASN A 14 11.45 4.29 -57.84
N ASN A 15 11.89 3.21 -57.19
CA ASN A 15 11.62 2.95 -55.79
C ASN A 15 12.15 4.07 -54.88
N ALA A 16 13.24 4.75 -55.25
CA ALA A 16 13.79 5.86 -54.47
C ALA A 16 12.91 7.10 -54.49
N LEU A 17 12.36 7.49 -55.65
CA LEU A 17 11.42 8.61 -55.74
C LEU A 17 10.09 8.30 -55.06
N ARG A 18 9.59 7.06 -55.23
CA ARG A 18 8.35 6.60 -54.60
C ARG A 18 8.46 6.61 -53.08
N GLU A 19 9.59 6.14 -52.55
CA GLU A 19 9.87 6.17 -51.11
C GLU A 19 10.03 7.59 -50.58
N LYS A 20 10.74 8.47 -51.30
CA LYS A 20 10.88 9.88 -50.92
C LYS A 20 9.53 10.61 -50.88
N LEU A 21 8.67 10.39 -51.86
CA LEU A 21 7.30 10.94 -51.88
C LEU A 21 6.42 10.30 -50.80
N ARG A 22 6.60 9.01 -50.50
CA ARG A 22 5.89 8.32 -49.41
C ARG A 22 6.24 8.93 -48.06
N ILE A 23 7.52 9.22 -47.81
CA ILE A 23 7.98 9.88 -46.59
C ILE A 23 7.40 11.29 -46.50
N ILE A 24 7.40 12.08 -47.58
CA ILE A 24 6.87 13.45 -47.54
C ILE A 24 5.34 13.48 -47.37
N ILE A 25 4.60 12.57 -47.99
CA ILE A 25 3.12 12.63 -48.05
C ILE A 25 2.44 11.84 -46.93
N PHE A 26 3.06 10.76 -46.41
CA PHE A 26 2.47 9.90 -45.37
C PHE A 26 3.20 9.97 -44.02
N GLN A 27 4.42 10.54 -43.92
CA GLN A 27 5.17 10.64 -42.67
C GLN A 27 5.43 12.09 -42.27
N SER A 28 4.84 12.50 -41.16
CA SER A 28 4.97 13.86 -40.61
C SER A 28 6.21 14.09 -39.74
N ASP A 29 7.12 13.12 -39.65
CA ASP A 29 8.34 13.24 -38.83
C ASP A 29 9.44 14.07 -39.52
N THR A 30 9.31 14.32 -40.83
CA THR A 30 10.27 15.14 -41.60
C THR A 30 9.79 16.60 -41.75
N PRO A 31 10.71 17.60 -41.79
CA PRO A 31 10.33 19.01 -41.94
C PRO A 31 9.60 19.29 -43.27
N LEU A 32 9.94 18.56 -44.34
CA LEU A 32 9.23 18.64 -45.62
C LEU A 32 7.83 18.03 -45.55
N GLY A 33 7.65 16.93 -44.82
CA GLY A 33 6.33 16.34 -44.57
C GLY A 33 5.44 17.27 -43.74
N LYS A 34 5.96 17.86 -42.66
CA LYS A 34 5.22 18.86 -41.86
C LYS A 34 4.82 20.08 -42.68
N ALA A 35 5.73 20.62 -43.51
CA ALA A 35 5.44 21.75 -44.37
C ALA A 35 4.35 21.43 -45.40
N PHE A 36 4.38 20.22 -45.97
CA PHE A 36 3.35 19.73 -46.89
C PHE A 36 1.98 19.61 -46.19
N ASP A 37 1.93 18.98 -45.01
CA ASP A 37 0.69 18.80 -44.24
C ASP A 37 0.07 20.14 -43.81
N VAL A 38 0.88 21.09 -43.34
CA VAL A 38 0.41 22.44 -42.96
C VAL A 38 -0.11 23.23 -44.17
N ALA A 39 0.58 23.17 -45.31
CA ALA A 39 0.11 23.83 -46.53
C ALA A 39 -1.21 23.23 -47.02
N LEU A 40 -1.33 21.91 -46.99
CA LEU A 40 -2.53 21.18 -47.39
C LEU A 40 -3.72 21.51 -46.48
N LEU A 41 -3.49 21.62 -45.16
CA LEU A 41 -4.48 22.07 -44.19
C LEU A 41 -5.04 23.46 -44.51
N TRP A 42 -4.17 24.44 -44.79
CA TRP A 42 -4.60 25.78 -45.19
C TRP A 42 -5.42 25.76 -46.48
N CYS A 43 -5.02 24.97 -47.48
CA CYS A 43 -5.79 24.80 -48.71
C CYS A 43 -7.20 24.22 -48.46
N ILE A 44 -7.35 23.28 -47.51
CA ILE A 44 -8.65 22.71 -47.13
C ILE A 44 -9.53 23.77 -46.47
N VAL A 45 -9.00 24.52 -45.49
CA VAL A 45 -9.75 25.57 -44.79
C VAL A 45 -10.19 26.67 -45.77
N ILE A 46 -9.28 27.14 -46.62
CA ILE A 46 -9.60 28.14 -47.66
C ILE A 46 -10.67 27.60 -48.61
N SER A 47 -10.60 26.33 -49.02
CA SER A 47 -11.62 25.72 -49.87
C SER A 47 -13.00 25.68 -49.20
N ILE A 48 -13.08 25.43 -47.90
CA ILE A 48 -14.37 25.42 -47.17
C ILE A 48 -14.94 26.83 -47.07
N LEU A 49 -14.11 27.81 -46.74
CA LEU A 49 -14.51 29.22 -46.68
C LEU A 49 -15.04 29.71 -48.03
N LEU A 50 -14.40 29.30 -49.14
CA LEU A 50 -14.88 29.62 -50.48
C LEU A 50 -16.29 29.07 -50.74
N VAL A 51 -16.59 27.84 -50.32
CA VAL A 51 -17.93 27.24 -50.46
C VAL A 51 -18.98 28.01 -49.63
N VAL A 52 -18.63 28.42 -48.40
CA VAL A 52 -19.53 29.22 -47.54
C VAL A 52 -19.80 30.58 -48.18
N VAL A 53 -18.78 31.25 -48.69
CA VAL A 53 -18.92 32.56 -49.33
C VAL A 53 -19.70 32.45 -50.65
N GLU A 54 -19.48 31.41 -51.47
CA GLU A 54 -20.25 31.15 -52.69
C GLU A 54 -21.75 30.93 -52.43
N SER A 55 -22.13 30.46 -51.22
CA SER A 55 -23.54 30.26 -50.82
C SER A 55 -24.31 31.57 -50.58
N MET A 56 -23.61 32.68 -50.41
CA MET A 56 -24.21 33.99 -50.15
C MET A 56 -24.85 34.56 -51.43
N GLN A 57 -26.11 34.99 -51.35
CA GLN A 57 -26.89 35.41 -52.54
C GLN A 57 -26.39 36.73 -53.20
N ALA A 58 -25.52 37.52 -52.55
CA ALA A 58 -25.19 38.90 -52.92
C ALA A 58 -23.74 39.15 -53.40
N LEU A 59 -23.11 38.21 -54.10
CA LEU A 59 -21.72 38.39 -54.59
C LEU A 59 -21.61 39.18 -55.91
N PRO A 60 -20.73 40.21 -56.00
CA PRO A 60 -20.45 40.92 -57.25
C PRO A 60 -19.93 40.00 -58.37
N PRO A 61 -20.24 40.27 -59.67
CA PRO A 61 -19.83 39.40 -60.78
C PRO A 61 -18.32 39.16 -60.87
N LYS A 62 -17.50 40.18 -60.57
CA LYS A 62 -16.04 40.07 -60.54
C LYS A 62 -15.53 39.17 -59.41
N ALA A 63 -16.17 39.21 -58.24
CA ALA A 63 -15.84 38.35 -57.11
C ALA A 63 -16.18 36.88 -57.41
N LYS A 64 -17.33 36.61 -58.04
CA LYS A 64 -17.72 35.26 -58.49
C LYS A 64 -16.68 34.65 -59.44
N LEU A 65 -16.12 35.44 -60.36
CA LEU A 65 -15.07 34.97 -61.27
C LEU A 65 -13.79 34.60 -60.52
N VAL A 66 -13.33 35.46 -59.60
CA VAL A 66 -12.13 35.20 -58.78
C VAL A 66 -12.28 33.94 -57.95
N PHE A 67 -13.41 33.77 -57.26
CA PHE A 67 -13.67 32.56 -56.46
C PHE A 67 -13.78 31.30 -57.31
N THR A 68 -14.35 31.40 -58.51
CA THR A 68 -14.39 30.28 -59.46
C THR A 68 -12.99 29.87 -59.91
N VAL A 69 -12.10 30.83 -60.19
CA VAL A 69 -10.70 30.54 -60.56
C VAL A 69 -9.94 29.91 -59.39
N LEU A 70 -10.09 30.43 -58.18
CA LEU A 70 -9.47 29.86 -56.98
C LEU A 70 -9.95 28.42 -56.71
N GLU A 71 -11.24 28.15 -56.92
CA GLU A 71 -11.80 26.80 -56.80
C GLU A 71 -11.21 25.82 -57.81
N TYR A 72 -10.97 26.25 -59.06
CA TYR A 72 -10.27 25.43 -60.05
C TYR A 72 -8.83 25.15 -59.62
N ILE A 73 -8.09 26.16 -59.14
CA ILE A 73 -6.71 26.01 -58.68
C ILE A 73 -6.64 25.01 -57.51
N LEU A 74 -7.49 25.17 -56.49
CA LEU A 74 -7.53 24.28 -55.33
C LEU A 74 -7.95 22.86 -55.71
N THR A 75 -8.92 22.71 -56.62
CA THR A 75 -9.35 21.38 -57.08
C THR A 75 -8.24 20.67 -57.87
N VAL A 76 -7.51 21.38 -58.72
CA VAL A 76 -6.34 20.83 -59.42
C VAL A 76 -5.27 20.40 -58.41
N PHE A 77 -4.99 21.24 -57.40
CA PHE A 77 -4.06 20.92 -56.33
C PHE A 77 -4.46 19.64 -55.57
N PHE A 78 -5.72 19.50 -55.14
CA PHE A 78 -6.24 18.28 -54.50
C PHE A 78 -6.24 17.07 -55.43
N THR A 79 -6.40 17.27 -56.74
CA THR A 79 -6.32 16.17 -57.71
C THR A 79 -4.88 15.67 -57.84
N ILE A 80 -3.90 16.57 -57.92
CA ILE A 80 -2.48 16.21 -57.94
C ILE A 80 -2.11 15.48 -56.65
N GLU A 81 -2.56 15.97 -55.51
CA GLU A 81 -2.36 15.35 -54.20
C GLU A 81 -2.92 13.91 -54.16
N TYR A 82 -4.17 13.70 -54.58
CA TYR A 82 -4.77 12.37 -54.66
C TYR A 82 -4.00 11.42 -55.59
N LEU A 83 -3.58 11.90 -56.77
CA LEU A 83 -2.78 11.12 -57.71
C LEU A 83 -1.40 10.77 -57.17
N CYS A 84 -0.75 11.71 -56.46
CA CYS A 84 0.51 11.47 -55.78
C CYS A 84 0.37 10.41 -54.67
N ARG A 85 -0.68 10.47 -53.85
CA ARG A 85 -1.00 9.45 -52.83
C ARG A 85 -1.24 8.08 -53.46
N LEU A 86 -1.97 8.02 -54.58
CA LEU A 86 -2.18 6.76 -55.31
C LEU A 86 -0.88 6.19 -55.88
N TYR A 87 0.00 7.05 -56.40
CA TYR A 87 1.29 6.65 -56.97
C TYR A 87 2.28 6.15 -55.90
N CYS A 88 2.41 6.82 -54.76
CA CYS A 88 3.36 6.44 -53.71
C CYS A 88 2.85 5.33 -52.77
N SER A 89 1.55 5.05 -52.73
CA SER A 89 0.97 3.96 -51.93
C SER A 89 1.40 2.58 -52.44
N GLU A 90 1.83 1.67 -51.56
CA GLU A 90 2.29 0.31 -51.89
C GLU A 90 1.21 -0.53 -52.61
N LYS A 91 -0.07 -0.33 -52.26
CA LYS A 91 -1.22 -1.04 -52.81
C LYS A 91 -2.29 -0.03 -53.28
N PRO A 92 -2.13 0.58 -54.47
CA PRO A 92 -2.96 1.71 -54.92
C PRO A 92 -4.45 1.39 -54.95
N ARG A 93 -4.82 0.17 -55.37
CA ARG A 93 -6.22 -0.28 -55.38
C ARG A 93 -6.83 -0.35 -53.98
N LYS A 94 -6.05 -0.76 -52.96
CA LYS A 94 -6.53 -0.80 -51.57
C LYS A 94 -6.67 0.61 -51.00
N TYR A 95 -5.77 1.52 -51.36
CA TYR A 95 -5.87 2.92 -50.95
C TYR A 95 -7.11 3.60 -51.57
N ALA A 96 -7.33 3.45 -52.89
CA ALA A 96 -8.45 4.08 -53.58
C ALA A 96 -9.84 3.67 -53.04
N VAL A 97 -9.97 2.46 -52.50
CA VAL A 97 -11.21 1.93 -51.91
C VAL A 97 -11.24 2.10 -50.38
N SER A 98 -10.20 2.66 -49.77
CA SER A 98 -10.18 2.98 -48.33
C SER A 98 -11.06 4.18 -48.01
N PHE A 99 -11.50 4.31 -46.76
CA PHE A 99 -12.31 5.46 -46.31
C PHE A 99 -11.67 6.80 -46.70
N PHE A 100 -10.39 6.99 -46.39
CA PHE A 100 -9.67 8.24 -46.74
C PHE A 100 -9.49 8.41 -48.25
N GLY A 101 -9.22 7.33 -49.00
CA GLY A 101 -9.13 7.40 -50.46
C GLY A 101 -10.46 7.75 -51.15
N ILE A 102 -11.59 7.32 -50.59
CA ILE A 102 -12.93 7.69 -51.05
C ILE A 102 -13.21 9.16 -50.74
N ILE A 103 -12.85 9.66 -49.54
CA ILE A 103 -12.99 11.08 -49.20
C ILE A 103 -12.12 11.95 -50.12
N ASP A 104 -10.87 11.57 -50.38
CA ASP A 104 -9.99 12.29 -51.31
C ASP A 104 -10.56 12.33 -52.73
N LEU A 105 -11.16 11.22 -53.20
CA LEU A 105 -11.84 11.16 -54.49
C LEU A 105 -13.09 12.06 -54.51
N LEU A 106 -14.01 11.89 -53.56
CA LEU A 106 -15.26 12.66 -53.47
C LEU A 106 -15.00 14.17 -53.32
N SER A 107 -13.86 14.56 -52.76
CA SER A 107 -13.46 15.95 -52.62
C SER A 107 -13.08 16.64 -53.95
N THR A 108 -12.67 15.87 -54.96
CA THR A 108 -12.19 16.37 -56.27
C THR A 108 -13.17 16.07 -57.41
N LEU A 109 -13.96 15.00 -57.27
CA LEU A 109 -14.91 14.49 -58.26
C LEU A 109 -15.97 15.49 -58.76
N PRO A 110 -16.56 16.39 -57.93
CA PRO A 110 -17.64 17.28 -58.37
C PRO A 110 -17.30 18.18 -59.55
N LEU A 111 -16.03 18.59 -59.68
CA LEU A 111 -15.57 19.46 -60.77
C LEU A 111 -15.51 18.71 -62.10
N TYR A 112 -15.02 17.47 -62.08
CA TYR A 112 -14.88 16.63 -63.27
C TYR A 112 -16.22 16.07 -63.75
N ILE A 113 -17.13 15.73 -62.83
CA ILE A 113 -18.52 15.37 -63.18
C ILE A 113 -19.20 16.54 -63.91
N GLY A 114 -19.03 17.77 -63.41
CA GLY A 114 -19.59 18.96 -64.06
C GLY A 114 -19.10 19.18 -65.50
N TRP A 115 -17.88 18.74 -65.81
CA TRP A 115 -17.31 18.83 -67.17
C TRP A 115 -17.83 17.73 -68.11
N PHE A 116 -18.08 16.51 -67.59
CA PHE A 116 -18.49 15.35 -68.39
C PHE A 116 -19.99 15.33 -68.77
N PHE A 117 -20.87 15.94 -67.96
CA PHE A 117 -22.34 15.82 -68.11
C PHE A 117 -23.06 17.00 -68.83
N GLY A 118 -22.34 18.01 -69.31
CA GLY A 118 -22.85 19.06 -70.22
C GLY A 118 -23.92 20.05 -69.67
N PRO A 119 -24.16 21.20 -70.33
CA PRO A 119 -24.75 22.37 -69.66
C PRO A 119 -26.29 22.45 -69.61
N ALA A 120 -27.04 21.65 -70.38
CA ALA A 120 -28.39 22.08 -70.77
C ALA A 120 -29.59 21.48 -70.01
N ARG A 121 -29.45 20.40 -69.22
CA ARG A 121 -30.60 19.82 -68.48
C ARG A 121 -30.35 19.34 -67.04
N TYR A 122 -29.09 19.31 -66.61
CA TYR A 122 -28.68 18.83 -65.29
C TYR A 122 -28.21 19.95 -64.34
N LEU A 123 -28.46 21.24 -64.64
CA LEU A 123 -27.98 22.35 -63.80
C LEU A 123 -28.47 22.29 -62.34
N MET A 124 -29.65 21.71 -62.05
CA MET A 124 -30.06 21.48 -60.65
C MET A 124 -29.25 20.37 -59.97
N ILE A 125 -29.08 19.23 -60.62
CA ILE A 125 -28.29 18.10 -60.09
C ILE A 125 -26.81 18.47 -59.96
N ALA A 126 -26.26 19.20 -60.94
CA ALA A 126 -24.90 19.75 -60.90
C ALA A 126 -24.71 20.82 -59.82
N ARG A 127 -25.77 21.55 -59.42
CA ARG A 127 -25.74 22.45 -58.23
C ARG A 127 -25.69 21.63 -56.94
N THR A 128 -26.45 20.55 -56.83
CA THR A 128 -26.40 19.64 -55.67
C THR A 128 -25.04 18.97 -55.53
N PHE A 129 -24.37 18.62 -56.64
CA PHE A 129 -23.01 18.08 -56.59
C PHE A 129 -21.96 19.08 -56.06
N ARG A 130 -22.22 20.40 -56.10
CA ARG A 130 -21.34 21.37 -55.40
C ARG A 130 -21.36 21.17 -53.89
N LEU A 131 -22.47 20.69 -53.32
CA LEU A 131 -22.56 20.38 -51.89
C LEU A 131 -21.69 19.18 -51.49
N ILE A 132 -21.38 18.26 -52.42
CA ILE A 132 -20.41 17.18 -52.16
C ILE A 132 -19.01 17.76 -51.85
N ARG A 133 -18.70 19.00 -52.27
CA ARG A 133 -17.45 19.66 -51.88
C ARG A 133 -17.37 19.92 -50.37
N VAL A 134 -18.49 19.91 -49.63
CA VAL A 134 -18.48 19.95 -48.16
C VAL A 134 -17.72 18.76 -47.58
N PHE A 135 -17.68 17.63 -48.30
CA PHE A 135 -16.91 16.46 -47.85
C PHE A 135 -15.40 16.73 -47.78
N ARG A 136 -14.89 17.82 -48.38
CA ARG A 136 -13.51 18.32 -48.17
C ARG A 136 -13.21 18.55 -46.69
N VAL A 137 -14.21 18.88 -45.85
CA VAL A 137 -14.02 19.02 -44.40
C VAL A 137 -13.56 17.71 -43.77
N PHE A 138 -14.01 16.56 -44.30
CA PHE A 138 -13.60 15.27 -43.76
C PHE A 138 -12.15 14.91 -44.12
N LYS A 139 -11.51 15.60 -45.08
CA LYS A 139 -10.05 15.47 -45.28
C LYS A 139 -9.28 15.85 -44.03
N LEU A 140 -9.82 16.74 -43.19
CA LEU A 140 -9.21 17.14 -41.92
C LEU A 140 -8.95 15.93 -41.00
N PHE A 141 -9.84 14.93 -41.00
CA PHE A 141 -9.67 13.72 -40.21
C PHE A 141 -8.47 12.87 -40.65
N SER A 142 -8.00 13.00 -41.89
CA SER A 142 -6.78 12.29 -42.36
C SER A 142 -5.48 12.87 -41.78
N PHE A 143 -5.52 14.08 -41.22
CA PHE A 143 -4.36 14.75 -40.61
C PHE A 143 -4.31 14.59 -39.09
N LEU A 144 -5.43 14.22 -38.48
CA LEU A 144 -5.48 13.88 -37.07
C LEU A 144 -5.03 12.42 -36.93
N LYS A 145 -3.80 12.21 -36.42
CA LYS A 145 -3.32 10.87 -35.98
C LYS A 145 -4.31 10.19 -35.01
N GLU A 146 -5.07 11.03 -34.30
CA GLU A 146 -6.20 10.73 -33.39
C GLU A 146 -7.50 10.32 -34.12
N GLY A 147 -7.70 10.75 -35.37
CA GLY A 147 -8.92 10.51 -36.15
C GLY A 147 -9.13 9.05 -36.50
N ASP A 148 -8.04 8.30 -36.72
CA ASP A 148 -8.08 6.83 -36.89
C ASP A 148 -8.57 6.13 -35.61
N ILE A 149 -8.13 6.61 -34.44
CA ILE A 149 -8.54 6.07 -33.13
C ILE A 149 -10.02 6.36 -32.90
N LEU A 150 -10.47 7.58 -33.18
CA LEU A 150 -11.87 7.98 -33.10
C LEU A 150 -12.75 7.14 -34.03
N MET A 151 -12.39 7.04 -35.31
CA MET A 151 -13.17 6.29 -36.31
C MET A 151 -13.23 4.79 -35.97
N ARG A 152 -12.10 4.22 -35.57
CA ARG A 152 -12.03 2.82 -35.14
C ARG A 152 -12.89 2.57 -33.89
N SER A 153 -12.86 3.49 -32.93
CA SER A 153 -13.67 3.41 -31.71
C SER A 153 -15.16 3.48 -32.04
N ILE A 154 -15.57 4.34 -32.98
CA ILE A 154 -16.96 4.43 -33.45
C ILE A 154 -17.39 3.13 -34.13
N ILE A 155 -16.57 2.56 -35.02
CA ILE A 155 -16.90 1.31 -35.73
C ILE A 155 -17.04 0.13 -34.74
N ILE A 156 -16.14 0.04 -33.77
CA ILE A 156 -16.20 -1.01 -32.73
C ILE A 156 -17.44 -0.81 -31.83
N SER A 157 -17.78 0.43 -31.52
CA SER A 157 -18.96 0.78 -30.72
C SER A 157 -20.27 0.78 -31.51
N ALA A 158 -20.23 0.68 -32.84
CA ALA A 158 -21.40 0.81 -33.71
C ALA A 158 -22.56 -0.14 -33.37
N PRO A 159 -22.35 -1.44 -33.04
CA PRO A 159 -23.46 -2.30 -32.62
C PRO A 159 -24.12 -1.84 -31.33
N LYS A 160 -23.34 -1.35 -30.35
CA LYS A 160 -23.84 -0.85 -29.06
C LYS A 160 -24.62 0.46 -29.26
N ILE A 161 -24.08 1.34 -30.10
CA ILE A 161 -24.73 2.59 -30.50
C ILE A 161 -26.04 2.30 -31.24
N ALA A 162 -26.05 1.33 -32.16
CA ALA A 162 -27.24 0.95 -32.91
C ALA A 162 -28.37 0.42 -32.02
N VAL A 163 -28.04 -0.42 -31.02
CA VAL A 163 -29.03 -0.91 -30.03
C VAL A 163 -29.62 0.25 -29.22
N PHE A 164 -28.78 1.21 -28.82
CA PHE A 164 -29.23 2.40 -28.12
C PHE A 164 -30.15 3.28 -28.96
N PHE A 165 -29.80 3.55 -30.23
CA PHE A 165 -30.66 4.32 -31.13
C PHE A 165 -31.98 3.60 -31.47
N LEU A 166 -31.98 2.27 -31.51
CA LEU A 166 -33.20 1.48 -31.65
C LEU A 166 -34.11 1.65 -30.43
N PHE A 167 -33.55 1.58 -29.21
CA PHE A 167 -34.28 1.83 -27.97
C PHE A 167 -34.86 3.26 -27.94
N MET A 168 -34.03 4.24 -28.32
CA MET A 168 -34.44 5.64 -28.41
C MET A 168 -35.60 5.84 -29.40
N LEU A 169 -35.53 5.21 -30.58
CA LEU A 169 -36.59 5.27 -31.58
C LEU A 169 -37.91 4.71 -31.04
N ILE A 170 -37.86 3.55 -30.37
CA ILE A 170 -39.05 2.93 -29.76
C ILE A 170 -39.65 3.85 -28.68
N MET A 171 -38.80 4.45 -27.85
CA MET A 171 -39.22 5.36 -26.78
C MET A 171 -39.89 6.63 -27.31
N VAL A 172 -39.35 7.25 -28.36
CA VAL A 172 -39.95 8.44 -28.97
C VAL A 172 -41.28 8.09 -29.62
N ILE A 173 -41.38 6.95 -30.31
CA ILE A 173 -42.64 6.52 -30.94
C ILE A 173 -43.71 6.30 -29.86
N SER A 174 -43.36 5.63 -28.76
CA SER A 174 -44.31 5.37 -27.66
C SER A 174 -44.74 6.65 -26.96
N MET A 175 -43.80 7.53 -26.61
CA MET A 175 -44.08 8.79 -25.90
C MET A 175 -44.79 9.81 -26.79
N GLY A 176 -44.44 9.90 -28.07
CA GLY A 176 -45.16 10.73 -29.05
C GLY A 176 -46.59 10.26 -29.27
N THR A 177 -46.82 8.95 -29.35
CA THR A 177 -48.17 8.39 -29.44
C THR A 177 -48.97 8.64 -28.16
N LEU A 178 -48.34 8.50 -26.99
CA LEU A 178 -48.98 8.80 -25.70
C LEU A 178 -49.35 10.28 -25.59
N MET A 179 -48.48 11.19 -26.06
CA MET A 179 -48.77 12.62 -26.08
C MET A 179 -49.94 12.94 -27.01
N TYR A 180 -50.01 12.29 -28.18
CA TYR A 180 -51.16 12.43 -29.08
C TYR A 180 -52.46 11.98 -28.42
N ILE A 181 -52.45 10.89 -27.64
CA ILE A 181 -53.64 10.43 -26.91
C ILE A 181 -54.10 11.46 -25.87
N VAL A 182 -53.15 12.12 -25.20
CA VAL A 182 -53.43 13.10 -24.13
C VAL A 182 -53.88 14.46 -24.70
N GLU A 183 -53.25 14.96 -25.76
CA GLU A 183 -53.45 16.32 -26.27
C GLU A 183 -54.21 16.39 -27.61
N GLY A 184 -54.33 15.28 -28.34
CA GLY A 184 -54.81 15.27 -29.73
C GLY A 184 -56.31 15.52 -29.91
N ASN A 185 -57.11 15.32 -28.86
CA ASN A 185 -58.56 15.58 -28.89
C ASN A 185 -58.94 16.95 -28.31
N ILE A 186 -57.95 17.82 -28.03
CA ILE A 186 -58.17 19.09 -27.36
C ILE A 186 -58.17 20.22 -28.40
N PRO A 187 -59.19 21.09 -28.41
CA PRO A 187 -59.25 22.20 -29.36
C PRO A 187 -58.05 23.15 -29.19
N ASN A 188 -57.45 23.59 -30.29
CA ASN A 188 -56.30 24.51 -30.36
C ASN A 188 -54.95 23.95 -29.86
N THR A 189 -54.75 22.63 -29.84
CA THR A 189 -53.42 22.04 -29.62
C THR A 189 -52.65 21.86 -30.94
N PRO A 190 -51.31 21.99 -30.92
CA PRO A 190 -50.48 21.69 -32.08
C PRO A 190 -50.26 20.18 -32.32
N PHE A 191 -50.86 19.30 -31.51
CA PHE A 191 -50.73 17.83 -31.61
C PHE A 191 -51.79 17.22 -32.54
N THR A 192 -51.67 17.49 -33.84
CA THR A 192 -52.69 17.13 -34.85
C THR A 192 -52.70 15.66 -35.24
N ASP A 193 -51.56 14.99 -35.17
CA ASP A 193 -51.37 13.60 -35.59
C ASP A 193 -50.17 12.94 -34.87
N ILE A 194 -50.10 11.61 -34.92
CA ILE A 194 -49.04 10.84 -34.27
C ILE A 194 -47.64 11.22 -34.80
N PRO A 195 -47.37 11.30 -36.12
CA PRO A 195 -46.08 11.77 -36.64
C PRO A 195 -45.65 13.15 -36.11
N THR A 196 -46.57 14.12 -36.07
CA THR A 196 -46.31 15.46 -35.50
C THR A 196 -45.96 15.38 -34.00
N SER A 197 -46.61 14.48 -33.27
CA SER A 197 -46.34 14.23 -31.84
C SER A 197 -45.01 13.49 -31.60
N ILE A 198 -44.62 12.60 -32.51
CA ILE A 198 -43.29 11.95 -32.52
C ILE A 198 -42.20 12.98 -32.78
N TYR A 199 -42.39 13.89 -33.74
CA TYR A 199 -41.46 14.99 -33.99
C TYR A 199 -41.24 15.83 -32.72
N TRP A 200 -42.32 16.19 -32.03
CA TRP A 200 -42.24 16.87 -30.74
C TRP A 200 -41.45 16.06 -29.69
N ALA A 201 -41.69 14.76 -29.59
CA ALA A 201 -40.97 13.89 -28.66
C ALA A 201 -39.46 13.82 -28.99
N ILE A 202 -39.07 13.81 -30.27
CA ILE A 202 -37.65 13.88 -30.67
C ILE A 202 -37.04 15.21 -30.23
N VAL A 203 -37.68 16.34 -30.55
CA VAL A 203 -37.17 17.69 -30.24
C VAL A 203 -37.05 17.91 -28.73
N THR A 204 -38.01 17.39 -27.95
CA THR A 204 -38.03 17.52 -26.49
C THR A 204 -36.99 16.61 -25.83
N MET A 205 -36.92 15.35 -26.25
CA MET A 205 -35.98 14.38 -25.66
C MET A 205 -34.52 14.65 -26.06
N SER A 206 -34.27 15.21 -27.25
CA SER A 206 -32.94 15.68 -27.67
C SER A 206 -32.55 17.04 -27.09
N THR A 207 -33.36 17.59 -26.18
CA THR A 207 -33.15 18.88 -25.50
C THR A 207 -33.05 20.09 -26.44
N VAL A 208 -33.50 19.95 -27.70
CA VAL A 208 -33.46 21.05 -28.69
C VAL A 208 -34.54 22.07 -28.38
N GLY A 209 -35.77 21.60 -28.12
CA GLY A 209 -36.85 22.45 -27.59
C GLY A 209 -37.17 23.70 -28.41
N TYR A 210 -37.45 23.57 -29.72
CA TYR A 210 -37.78 24.71 -30.58
C TYR A 210 -38.97 25.55 -30.08
N GLY A 211 -39.86 24.96 -29.28
CA GLY A 211 -41.05 25.63 -28.73
C GLY A 211 -42.17 25.84 -29.74
N ASP A 212 -42.05 25.24 -30.93
CA ASP A 212 -43.04 25.24 -32.01
C ASP A 212 -44.25 24.37 -31.71
N ILE A 213 -44.07 23.30 -30.92
CA ILE A 213 -45.12 22.40 -30.44
C ILE A 213 -44.95 22.23 -28.92
N ALA A 214 -46.00 22.48 -28.13
CA ALA A 214 -45.97 22.33 -26.68
C ALA A 214 -47.34 21.94 -26.11
N PRO A 215 -47.40 21.08 -25.08
CA PRO A 215 -48.67 20.67 -24.48
C PRO A 215 -49.26 21.77 -23.60
N ILE A 216 -50.58 21.88 -23.67
CA ILE A 216 -51.31 22.89 -22.91
C ILE A 216 -51.99 22.30 -21.67
N THR A 217 -52.21 20.98 -21.63
CA THR A 217 -52.83 20.33 -20.47
C THR A 217 -51.85 20.01 -19.35
N LEU A 218 -52.40 19.84 -18.15
CA LEU A 218 -51.63 19.41 -16.99
C LEU A 218 -51.02 18.00 -17.19
N PRO A 219 -51.75 16.96 -17.65
CA PRO A 219 -51.15 15.65 -17.94
C PRO A 219 -50.07 15.71 -19.04
N GLY A 220 -50.28 16.50 -20.10
CA GLY A 220 -49.28 16.67 -21.16
C GLY A 220 -48.01 17.38 -20.67
N ARG A 221 -48.14 18.37 -19.78
CA ARG A 221 -46.98 19.03 -19.15
C ARG A 221 -46.21 18.11 -18.21
N ILE A 222 -46.89 17.27 -17.43
CA ILE A 222 -46.25 16.26 -16.57
C ILE A 222 -45.49 15.24 -17.43
N LEU A 223 -46.14 14.74 -18.48
CA LEU A 223 -45.51 13.81 -19.42
C LEU A 223 -44.28 14.43 -20.11
N SER A 224 -44.33 15.72 -20.42
CA SER A 224 -43.19 16.46 -20.97
C SER A 224 -42.04 16.60 -19.99
N ALA A 225 -42.32 16.87 -18.71
CA ALA A 225 -41.28 16.92 -17.67
C ALA A 225 -40.54 15.58 -17.55
N ILE A 226 -41.26 14.47 -17.61
CA ILE A 226 -40.67 13.12 -17.60
C ILE A 226 -39.78 12.92 -18.82
N ILE A 227 -40.26 13.25 -20.02
CA ILE A 227 -39.50 13.09 -21.27
C ILE A 227 -38.23 13.97 -21.28
N MET A 228 -38.30 15.20 -20.74
CA MET A 228 -37.14 16.09 -20.63
C MET A 228 -36.06 15.51 -19.69
N LEU A 229 -36.45 14.97 -18.52
CA LEU A 229 -35.52 14.32 -17.59
C LEU A 229 -34.90 13.05 -18.17
N MET A 230 -35.70 12.25 -18.87
CA MET A 230 -35.22 11.07 -19.58
C MET A 230 -34.23 11.44 -20.70
N GLY A 231 -34.52 12.49 -21.46
CA GLY A 231 -33.67 13.00 -22.53
C GLY A 231 -32.25 13.31 -22.08
N TYR A 232 -32.09 14.02 -20.95
CA TYR A 232 -30.78 14.33 -20.38
C TYR A 232 -29.95 13.07 -20.05
N THR A 233 -30.61 12.06 -19.47
CA THR A 233 -29.97 10.79 -19.10
C THR A 233 -29.55 9.98 -20.33
N ILE A 234 -30.40 9.99 -21.37
CA ILE A 234 -30.20 9.22 -22.60
C ILE A 234 -29.04 9.80 -23.43
N LEU A 235 -28.90 11.12 -23.54
CA LEU A 235 -27.82 11.76 -24.32
C LEU A 235 -26.40 11.43 -23.82
N ALA A 236 -26.22 11.12 -22.53
CA ALA A 236 -24.92 10.78 -21.96
C ALA A 236 -24.40 9.39 -22.42
N VAL A 237 -25.29 8.46 -22.75
CA VAL A 237 -24.96 7.06 -23.01
C VAL A 237 -24.09 6.85 -24.27
N PRO A 238 -24.45 7.33 -25.48
CA PRO A 238 -23.63 7.11 -26.68
C PRO A 238 -22.27 7.80 -26.57
N THR A 239 -22.22 8.99 -25.96
CA THR A 239 -20.98 9.71 -25.65
C THR A 239 -20.11 8.88 -24.70
N GLY A 240 -20.68 8.31 -23.64
CA GLY A 240 -19.99 7.42 -22.70
C GLY A 240 -19.45 6.14 -23.35
N ILE A 241 -20.24 5.50 -24.23
CA ILE A 241 -19.83 4.29 -24.97
C ILE A 241 -18.63 4.57 -25.88
N VAL A 242 -18.67 5.68 -26.63
CA VAL A 242 -17.58 6.06 -27.54
C VAL A 242 -16.33 6.45 -26.74
N SER A 243 -16.47 7.28 -25.70
CA SER A 243 -15.36 7.69 -24.83
C SER A 243 -14.68 6.51 -24.14
N ALA A 244 -15.45 5.56 -23.61
CA ALA A 244 -14.90 4.35 -23.00
C ALA A 244 -14.08 3.51 -23.99
N GLN A 245 -14.54 3.40 -25.25
CA GLN A 245 -13.82 2.67 -26.28
C GLN A 245 -12.56 3.42 -26.75
N MET A 246 -12.61 4.75 -26.85
CA MET A 246 -11.45 5.57 -27.19
C MET A 246 -10.33 5.43 -26.14
N VAL A 247 -10.68 5.47 -24.85
CA VAL A 247 -9.72 5.24 -23.75
C VAL A 247 -9.11 3.84 -23.81
N HIS A 248 -9.89 2.83 -24.23
CA HIS A 248 -9.39 1.48 -24.39
C HIS A 248 -8.40 1.34 -25.57
N ASP A 249 -8.70 1.97 -26.71
CA ASP A 249 -7.87 1.90 -27.92
C ASP A 249 -6.65 2.83 -27.90
N HIS A 250 -6.59 3.80 -26.97
CA HIS A 250 -5.44 4.69 -26.74
C HIS A 250 -4.25 4.02 -26.02
N LYS A 251 -4.38 2.75 -25.59
CA LYS A 251 -3.26 1.97 -25.06
C LYS A 251 -2.28 1.60 -26.20
N PRO A 252 -0.96 1.81 -26.05
CA PRO A 252 -0.01 1.40 -27.08
C PRO A 252 -0.09 -0.13 -27.29
N ARG A 253 -0.38 -0.54 -28.53
CA ARG A 253 -0.29 -1.95 -28.94
C ARG A 253 1.18 -2.30 -29.11
N ASN A 254 1.80 -2.89 -28.10
CA ASN A 254 3.12 -3.50 -28.23
C ASN A 254 3.04 -4.66 -29.23
N LYS A 255 3.82 -4.56 -30.32
CA LYS A 255 3.99 -5.66 -31.29
C LYS A 255 4.63 -6.84 -30.55
N LYS A 256 3.98 -8.01 -30.56
CA LYS A 256 4.52 -9.25 -30.00
C LYS A 256 5.95 -9.47 -30.53
N LYS A 257 6.94 -9.50 -29.63
CA LYS A 257 8.33 -9.85 -29.95
C LYS A 257 8.40 -11.35 -30.27
N THR A 258 9.28 -11.73 -31.18
CA THR A 258 9.57 -13.13 -31.51
C THR A 258 11.05 -13.37 -31.28
N CYS A 259 11.42 -14.55 -30.78
CA CYS A 259 12.82 -14.92 -30.54
C CYS A 259 13.61 -14.87 -31.85
N ALA A 260 14.81 -14.27 -31.81
CA ALA A 260 15.65 -14.08 -32.99
C ALA A 260 16.18 -15.40 -33.58
N GLU A 261 16.31 -16.45 -32.76
CA GLU A 261 16.88 -17.73 -33.17
C GLU A 261 15.81 -18.74 -33.59
N CYS A 262 14.78 -18.95 -32.77
CA CYS A 262 13.76 -19.99 -33.01
C CYS A 262 12.40 -19.44 -33.48
N GLY A 263 12.21 -18.13 -33.52
CA GLY A 263 10.98 -17.48 -34.01
C GLY A 263 9.75 -17.65 -33.11
N SER A 264 9.86 -18.27 -31.93
CA SER A 264 8.74 -18.45 -31.01
C SER A 264 8.26 -17.09 -30.46
N PRO A 265 6.95 -16.91 -30.21
CA PRO A 265 6.43 -15.69 -29.59
C PRO A 265 6.98 -15.54 -28.18
N LEU A 266 7.52 -14.35 -27.88
CA LEU A 266 8.07 -13.98 -26.57
C LEU A 266 7.10 -13.05 -25.83
N SER A 267 6.96 -13.24 -24.52
CA SER A 267 6.36 -12.23 -23.64
C SER A 267 7.34 -11.05 -23.48
N GLU A 268 6.85 -9.85 -23.14
CA GLU A 268 7.73 -8.69 -22.87
C GLU A 268 8.63 -8.89 -21.62
N GLU A 269 8.31 -9.89 -20.80
CA GLU A 269 8.90 -10.17 -19.49
C GLU A 269 9.89 -11.37 -19.50
N ASP A 270 10.06 -12.06 -20.63
CA ASP A 270 10.92 -13.25 -20.72
C ASP A 270 12.41 -12.86 -20.90
N HIS A 271 13.21 -12.97 -19.84
CA HIS A 271 14.67 -12.77 -19.90
C HIS A 271 15.41 -13.88 -20.67
N PHE A 272 14.79 -15.06 -20.78
CA PHE A 272 15.29 -16.20 -21.53
C PHE A 272 14.15 -16.77 -22.37
N CYS A 273 14.43 -17.19 -23.60
CA CYS A 273 13.42 -17.86 -24.41
C CYS A 273 13.07 -19.21 -23.78
N SER A 274 11.80 -19.40 -23.39
CA SER A 274 11.28 -20.61 -22.77
C SER A 274 11.42 -21.88 -23.63
N PHE A 275 11.64 -21.74 -24.94
CA PHE A 275 11.83 -22.87 -25.85
C PHE A 275 13.31 -23.19 -26.14
N CYS A 276 14.18 -22.19 -26.28
CA CYS A 276 15.58 -22.42 -26.68
C CYS A 276 16.63 -21.96 -25.66
N GLY A 277 16.21 -21.35 -24.54
CA GLY A 277 17.09 -20.93 -23.45
C GLY A 277 17.97 -19.72 -23.76
N LEU A 278 17.86 -19.11 -24.93
CA LEU A 278 18.68 -17.96 -25.32
C LEU A 278 18.34 -16.73 -24.46
N LYS A 279 19.34 -16.23 -23.71
CA LYS A 279 19.26 -14.99 -22.95
C LYS A 279 19.02 -13.81 -23.88
N GLN A 280 17.91 -13.11 -23.71
CA GLN A 280 17.60 -11.93 -24.51
C GLN A 280 18.31 -10.72 -23.87
N GLU A 281 19.18 -10.05 -24.62
CA GLU A 281 19.82 -8.82 -24.14
C GLU A 281 18.77 -7.73 -23.91
N THR A 282 18.71 -7.19 -22.69
CA THR A 282 17.91 -6.01 -22.36
C THR A 282 18.50 -4.80 -23.08
N GLY A 283 18.04 -4.59 -24.31
CA GLY A 283 18.48 -3.48 -25.15
C GLY A 283 18.14 -2.13 -24.52
N ASN A 284 19.12 -1.54 -23.83
CA ASN A 284 19.24 -0.10 -23.66
C ASN A 284 19.58 0.50 -25.03
N THR A 285 18.57 0.69 -25.89
CA THR A 285 18.74 1.42 -27.14
C THR A 285 18.82 2.91 -26.85
N GLN A 286 19.99 3.37 -26.43
CA GLN A 286 20.47 4.69 -26.81
C GLN A 286 20.49 4.72 -28.34
N SER A 287 19.52 5.40 -28.96
CA SER A 287 19.65 5.73 -30.37
C SER A 287 20.84 6.69 -30.50
N LYS A 288 21.96 6.21 -31.04
CA LYS A 288 23.02 7.05 -31.59
C LYS A 288 22.43 7.83 -32.76
N SER A 289 21.85 8.99 -32.46
CA SER A 289 21.63 10.05 -33.44
C SER A 289 22.98 10.71 -33.71
N ASN A 290 23.42 10.66 -34.96
CA ASN A 290 24.68 11.22 -35.43
C ASN A 290 24.77 12.72 -35.11
N THR A 291 25.43 13.01 -34.00
CA THR A 291 25.96 14.29 -33.55
C THR A 291 27.05 14.77 -34.49
N ALA A 292 26.66 15.26 -35.67
CA ALA A 292 27.56 16.04 -36.53
C ALA A 292 26.83 17.08 -37.39
N LEU A 293 25.53 16.91 -37.68
CA LEU A 293 24.75 17.90 -38.44
C LEU A 293 23.82 18.79 -37.59
N SER A 294 23.51 18.40 -36.35
CA SER A 294 22.72 19.23 -35.43
C SER A 294 23.52 20.42 -34.88
N LEU A 295 24.86 20.32 -34.86
CA LEU A 295 25.77 21.37 -34.38
C LEU A 295 25.93 22.55 -35.35
N ILE A 296 25.65 22.36 -36.65
CA ILE A 296 25.80 23.41 -37.66
C ILE A 296 24.46 24.13 -37.92
N LEU A 297 23.32 23.46 -37.71
CA LEU A 297 22.01 24.09 -37.81
C LEU A 297 21.60 24.84 -36.52
N PHE A 298 22.12 24.45 -35.35
CA PHE A 298 21.97 25.22 -34.11
C PHE A 298 22.79 26.53 -34.11
N ALA A 299 23.92 26.57 -34.85
CA ALA A 299 24.77 27.76 -34.96
C ALA A 299 24.17 28.85 -35.89
N LEU A 300 23.28 28.49 -36.81
CA LEU A 300 22.68 29.44 -37.77
C LEU A 300 21.29 29.96 -37.38
N ILE A 301 20.63 29.32 -36.41
CA ILE A 301 19.37 29.82 -35.82
C ILE A 301 19.63 30.66 -34.53
N GLN A 302 20.88 30.73 -34.05
CA GLN A 302 21.29 31.62 -32.96
C GLN A 302 21.63 33.06 -33.39
N CYS A 303 21.41 33.45 -34.65
CA CYS A 303 21.74 34.80 -35.12
C CYS A 303 20.55 35.79 -35.19
N ILE A 304 19.32 35.39 -34.83
CA ILE A 304 18.17 36.31 -34.66
C ILE A 304 17.32 35.94 -33.43
N THR A 305 17.98 35.55 -32.35
CA THR A 305 17.39 35.67 -31.01
C THR A 305 18.51 36.16 -30.12
N LEU A 306 18.36 37.41 -29.68
CA LEU A 306 19.13 37.93 -28.56
C LEU A 306 19.21 36.83 -27.50
N LYS A 307 20.42 36.38 -27.17
CA LYS A 307 20.69 35.79 -25.85
C LYS A 307 20.42 36.89 -24.83
N THR A 308 19.15 37.10 -24.49
CA THR A 308 18.81 37.41 -23.12
C THR A 308 19.02 36.10 -22.38
N THR A 309 20.12 36.02 -21.64
CA THR A 309 20.10 35.33 -20.34
C THR A 309 18.75 35.68 -19.74
N ALA A 310 17.83 34.72 -19.59
CA ALA A 310 16.61 34.96 -18.84
C ALA A 310 17.11 35.31 -17.44
N GLN A 311 17.14 36.61 -17.17
CA GLN A 311 17.57 37.17 -15.92
C GLN A 311 16.64 36.56 -14.88
N GLU A 312 17.18 35.94 -13.82
CA GLU A 312 16.38 35.47 -12.69
C GLU A 312 15.61 36.68 -12.15
N GLN A 313 14.35 36.79 -12.57
CA GLN A 313 13.54 37.94 -12.25
C GLN A 313 12.80 37.63 -10.95
N LEU A 314 13.03 38.45 -9.93
CA LEU A 314 12.18 38.49 -8.75
C LEU A 314 10.75 38.84 -9.21
N LEU A 315 9.81 37.94 -8.91
CA LEU A 315 8.43 38.07 -9.31
C LEU A 315 7.68 38.98 -8.33
N SER A 316 6.77 39.77 -8.88
CA SER A 316 5.87 40.63 -8.11
C SER A 316 4.43 40.33 -8.52
N GLY A 317 3.50 40.41 -7.58
CA GLY A 317 2.08 40.16 -7.83
C GLY A 317 1.18 40.77 -6.78
N THR A 318 -0.12 40.46 -6.85
CA THR A 318 -1.06 40.86 -5.79
C THR A 318 -0.85 39.97 -4.58
N ILE A 319 -0.55 40.57 -3.43
CA ILE A 319 -0.35 39.82 -2.18
C ILE A 319 -1.65 39.15 -1.75
N ILE A 320 -1.57 37.85 -1.49
CA ILE A 320 -2.66 36.98 -1.04
C ILE A 320 -2.19 36.17 0.17
N GLY A 321 -3.12 35.72 1.00
CA GLY A 321 -2.80 34.90 2.17
C GLY A 321 -3.74 35.08 3.35
N THR A 322 -3.31 34.57 4.50
CA THR A 322 -4.05 34.69 5.76
C THR A 322 -4.15 36.16 6.19
N LYS A 323 -5.38 36.65 6.36
CA LYS A 323 -5.65 38.06 6.68
C LYS A 323 -5.39 38.44 8.13
N GLN A 324 -5.68 37.53 9.06
CA GLN A 324 -5.53 37.77 10.49
C GLN A 324 -4.09 37.49 10.92
N SER A 325 -3.44 38.51 11.47
CA SER A 325 -2.12 38.46 12.08
C SER A 325 -2.21 38.56 13.59
N VAL A 326 -1.12 38.23 14.29
CA VAL A 326 -1.02 38.42 15.74
C VAL A 326 -0.28 39.71 16.06
N ASP A 327 -0.86 40.53 16.93
CA ASP A 327 -0.13 41.62 17.59
C ASP A 327 0.53 41.07 18.86
N TYR A 328 1.86 40.91 18.81
CA TYR A 328 2.62 40.39 19.94
C TYR A 328 2.63 41.30 21.18
N SER A 329 2.25 42.58 21.05
CA SER A 329 2.17 43.49 22.20
C SER A 329 0.91 43.27 23.04
N THR A 330 -0.17 42.79 22.41
CA THR A 330 -1.48 42.57 23.05
C THR A 330 -1.88 41.09 23.10
N GLY A 331 -1.26 40.25 22.30
CA GLY A 331 -1.61 38.84 22.09
C GLY A 331 -2.91 38.64 21.28
N GLN A 332 -3.51 39.71 20.75
CA GLN A 332 -4.80 39.66 20.06
C GLN A 332 -4.66 39.57 18.53
N SER A 333 -5.75 39.20 17.87
CA SER A 333 -5.86 39.19 16.40
C SER A 333 -5.88 40.62 15.85
N SER A 334 -5.15 40.83 14.76
CA SER A 334 -5.03 42.12 14.07
C SER A 334 -5.10 41.94 12.55
N THR A 335 -5.35 43.04 11.85
CA THR A 335 -5.25 43.14 10.39
C THR A 335 -4.32 44.28 9.95
N THR A 336 -3.66 44.95 10.89
CA THR A 336 -2.87 46.17 10.65
C THR A 336 -1.41 46.08 11.08
N VAL A 337 -1.03 45.09 11.89
CA VAL A 337 0.35 44.85 12.35
C VAL A 337 0.80 43.44 11.97
N ASN A 338 2.08 43.26 11.66
CA ASN A 338 2.66 41.97 11.26
C ASN A 338 1.87 41.29 10.13
N THR A 339 1.46 42.08 9.13
CA THR A 339 0.53 41.68 8.08
C THR A 339 1.24 40.89 6.98
N ALA A 340 0.49 40.23 6.09
CA ALA A 340 1.07 39.49 4.96
C ALA A 340 1.97 40.36 4.05
N ALA A 341 1.72 41.68 4.00
CA ALA A 341 2.55 42.62 3.25
C ALA A 341 3.99 42.70 3.79
N ASN A 342 4.19 42.44 5.08
CA ASN A 342 5.50 42.46 5.71
C ASN A 342 6.41 41.30 5.28
N ALA A 343 5.89 40.28 4.59
CA ALA A 343 6.68 39.20 4.02
C ALA A 343 7.21 39.49 2.60
N PHE A 344 6.86 40.64 2.03
CA PHE A 344 7.20 41.03 0.65
C PHE A 344 7.65 42.50 0.57
N ASP A 345 8.07 43.10 1.68
CA ASP A 345 8.46 44.52 1.75
C ASP A 345 9.98 44.73 1.60
N GLY A 346 10.75 43.64 1.47
CA GLY A 346 12.20 43.65 1.35
C GLY A 346 12.93 44.04 2.64
N ASN A 347 12.23 44.12 3.77
CA ASN A 347 12.80 44.52 5.06
C ASN A 347 12.85 43.34 6.04
N LEU A 348 14.06 42.80 6.24
CA LEU A 348 14.29 41.64 7.12
C LEU A 348 14.07 41.91 8.62
N SER A 349 13.78 43.16 9.00
CA SER A 349 13.43 43.54 10.38
C SER A 349 11.91 43.53 10.64
N THR A 350 11.10 43.56 9.58
CA THR A 350 9.65 43.33 9.64
C THR A 350 9.34 41.86 9.42
N PHE A 351 8.13 41.42 9.75
CA PHE A 351 7.73 40.02 9.58
C PHE A 351 6.21 39.89 9.47
N PHE A 352 5.80 38.84 8.77
CA PHE A 352 4.44 38.32 8.85
C PHE A 352 4.34 37.31 10.00
N ALA A 353 3.26 37.38 10.78
CA ALA A 353 2.91 36.34 11.73
C ALA A 353 1.39 36.22 11.83
N SER A 354 0.85 35.08 11.46
CA SER A 354 -0.58 34.83 11.49
C SER A 354 -1.13 34.71 12.92
N TYR A 355 -2.42 34.99 13.08
CA TYR A 355 -3.10 34.78 14.36
C TYR A 355 -3.28 33.30 14.69
N GLU A 356 -3.73 32.50 13.73
CA GLU A 356 -3.76 31.04 13.90
C GLU A 356 -2.36 30.45 13.83
N ARG A 357 -2.12 29.36 14.55
CA ARG A 357 -0.79 28.74 14.63
C ARG A 357 -0.48 27.76 13.49
N SER A 358 -1.50 27.22 12.83
CA SER A 358 -1.38 26.23 11.76
C SER A 358 -2.30 26.59 10.59
N LYS A 359 -2.02 26.04 9.41
CA LYS A 359 -2.82 26.18 8.17
C LYS A 359 -2.88 27.62 7.64
N THR A 360 -1.86 28.40 7.98
CA THR A 360 -1.72 29.79 7.56
C THR A 360 -0.59 29.93 6.55
N TRP A 361 -0.70 30.92 5.69
CA TRP A 361 0.15 31.04 4.51
C TRP A 361 0.14 32.47 3.97
N VAL A 362 1.13 32.78 3.14
CA VAL A 362 1.30 34.07 2.45
C VAL A 362 1.86 33.84 1.05
N GLY A 363 1.45 34.63 0.05
CA GLY A 363 1.73 34.34 -1.35
C GLY A 363 1.39 35.49 -2.30
N LEU A 364 1.48 35.19 -3.60
CA LEU A 364 1.23 36.13 -4.70
C LEU A 364 0.25 35.54 -5.73
N ASP A 365 -0.70 36.36 -6.21
CA ASP A 365 -1.34 36.17 -7.53
C ASP A 365 -0.49 36.93 -8.57
N LEU A 366 0.17 36.18 -9.43
CA LEU A 366 1.07 36.71 -10.47
C LEU A 366 0.30 37.24 -11.70
N GLY A 367 -1.02 37.08 -11.74
CA GLY A 367 -1.89 37.49 -12.86
C GLY A 367 -1.86 36.52 -14.05
N GLU A 368 -0.72 35.91 -14.34
CA GLU A 368 -0.53 34.88 -15.36
C GLU A 368 0.42 33.75 -14.90
N PRO A 369 0.38 32.56 -15.51
CA PRO A 369 1.26 31.46 -15.12
C PRO A 369 2.75 31.76 -15.34
N HIS A 370 3.56 31.49 -14.32
CA HIS A 370 5.03 31.59 -14.36
C HIS A 370 5.67 30.27 -13.97
N ILE A 371 6.77 29.93 -14.64
CA ILE A 371 7.64 28.82 -14.23
C ILE A 371 8.55 29.34 -13.12
N ILE A 372 8.43 28.76 -11.93
CA ILE A 372 9.22 29.13 -10.76
C ILE A 372 10.54 28.40 -10.80
N THR A 373 11.64 29.14 -10.75
CA THR A 373 13.01 28.60 -10.87
C THR A 373 13.78 28.66 -9.54
N ARG A 374 13.38 29.54 -8.62
CA ARG A 374 14.00 29.66 -7.29
C ARG A 374 13.01 30.27 -6.29
N VAL A 375 13.12 29.85 -5.04
CA VAL A 375 12.41 30.44 -3.90
C VAL A 375 13.40 30.98 -2.89
N GLY A 376 13.03 32.07 -2.21
CA GLY A 376 13.78 32.67 -1.13
C GLY A 376 12.95 32.82 0.13
N TRP A 377 13.58 32.71 1.30
CA TRP A 377 12.94 33.00 2.59
C TRP A 377 13.93 33.56 3.59
N SER A 378 13.46 34.40 4.51
CA SER A 378 14.21 34.81 5.70
C SER A 378 13.38 34.51 6.94
N PRO A 379 13.95 33.87 7.97
CA PRO A 379 13.28 33.75 9.26
C PRO A 379 13.14 35.12 9.91
N ARG A 380 12.17 35.23 10.83
CA ARG A 380 12.07 36.39 11.72
C ARG A 380 13.37 36.60 12.50
N ASN A 381 13.74 37.87 12.66
CA ASN A 381 14.88 38.28 13.47
C ASN A 381 14.56 38.18 14.99
N ASP A 382 14.38 36.95 15.48
CA ASP A 382 14.31 36.61 16.91
C ASP A 382 14.97 35.25 17.19
N GLY A 383 15.20 34.92 18.46
CA GLY A 383 15.90 33.68 18.84
C GLY A 383 15.19 32.37 18.48
N HIS A 384 13.95 32.42 18.00
CA HIS A 384 13.16 31.25 17.60
C HIS A 384 12.88 31.22 16.09
N GLY A 385 13.06 32.33 15.37
CA GLY A 385 12.77 32.49 13.95
C GLY A 385 13.36 31.40 13.07
N PRO A 386 14.66 31.06 13.20
CA PRO A 386 15.29 29.97 12.42
C PRO A 386 14.53 28.65 12.44
N LYS A 387 13.97 28.28 13.60
CA LYS A 387 13.20 27.05 13.80
C LYS A 387 11.76 27.15 13.32
N ARG A 388 11.20 28.35 13.23
CA ARG A 388 9.79 28.61 12.84
C ARG A 388 9.55 28.54 11.33
N VAL A 389 10.60 28.50 10.52
CA VAL A 389 10.51 28.28 9.06
C VAL A 389 10.80 26.83 8.66
N LEU A 390 11.32 26.01 9.59
CA LEU A 390 11.64 24.61 9.33
C LEU A 390 10.36 23.80 9.03
N LEU A 391 10.39 23.01 7.96
CA LEU A 391 9.24 22.29 7.38
C LEU A 391 8.16 23.16 6.72
N ALA A 392 8.43 24.45 6.48
CA ALA A 392 7.53 25.26 5.69
C ALA A 392 7.58 24.81 4.23
N LEU A 393 6.48 24.98 3.53
CA LEU A 393 6.31 24.44 2.19
C LEU A 393 5.99 25.55 1.20
N PHE A 394 6.75 25.62 0.13
CA PHE A 394 6.43 26.43 -1.04
C PHE A 394 5.56 25.63 -1.99
N GLU A 395 4.51 26.24 -2.51
CA GLU A 395 3.54 25.60 -3.39
C GLU A 395 3.11 26.51 -4.54
N GLY A 396 2.78 25.90 -5.67
CA GLY A 396 2.21 26.56 -6.84
C GLY A 396 0.85 25.98 -7.19
N ALA A 397 -0.07 26.84 -7.64
CA ALA A 397 -1.43 26.49 -8.05
C ALA A 397 -1.87 27.34 -9.25
N ASN A 398 -2.87 26.87 -9.99
CA ASN A 398 -3.53 27.64 -11.04
C ASN A 398 -5.00 27.95 -10.68
N GLU A 399 -5.56 27.30 -9.67
CA GLU A 399 -6.84 27.70 -9.06
C GLU A 399 -6.65 28.59 -7.82
N PRO A 400 -7.46 29.64 -7.64
CA PRO A 400 -7.35 30.56 -6.50
C PRO A 400 -7.67 29.90 -5.14
N ASN A 401 -8.34 28.76 -5.14
CA ASN A 401 -8.66 27.96 -3.95
C ASN A 401 -7.51 27.01 -3.55
N PHE A 402 -6.43 26.91 -4.36
CA PHE A 402 -5.30 26.00 -4.18
C PHE A 402 -5.67 24.50 -4.12
N MET A 403 -6.80 24.09 -4.71
CA MET A 403 -7.18 22.67 -4.79
C MET A 403 -6.31 21.87 -5.77
N ASP A 404 -5.69 22.53 -6.74
CA ASP A 404 -4.73 21.98 -7.70
C ASP A 404 -3.26 22.21 -7.28
N ALA A 405 -3.03 22.62 -6.04
CA ALA A 405 -1.70 23.01 -5.58
C ALA A 405 -0.73 21.81 -5.54
N VAL A 406 0.47 22.04 -6.08
CA VAL A 406 1.60 21.10 -6.03
C VAL A 406 2.78 21.72 -5.27
N PRO A 407 3.56 20.90 -4.54
CA PRO A 407 4.73 21.39 -3.82
C PRO A 407 5.82 21.84 -4.81
N LEU A 408 6.58 22.87 -4.40
CA LEU A 408 7.73 23.42 -5.13
C LEU A 408 9.04 23.18 -4.37
N TYR A 409 9.01 23.33 -3.04
CA TYR A 409 10.17 23.14 -2.18
C TYR A 409 9.75 23.02 -0.71
N ILE A 410 10.41 22.17 0.09
CA ILE A 410 10.25 22.12 1.55
C ILE A 410 11.54 22.58 2.23
N ILE A 411 11.42 23.42 3.25
CA ILE A 411 12.57 23.88 4.04
C ILE A 411 12.99 22.76 5.01
N ASP A 412 14.14 22.15 4.78
CA ASP A 412 14.65 21.02 5.58
C ASP A 412 15.75 21.41 6.59
N LYS A 413 16.14 22.69 6.62
CA LYS A 413 17.18 23.27 7.49
C LYS A 413 16.71 24.58 8.11
N GLU A 414 17.26 24.91 9.27
CA GLU A 414 16.98 26.20 9.92
C GLU A 414 17.48 27.36 9.05
N GLY A 415 16.71 28.46 9.01
CA GLY A 415 17.09 29.67 8.27
C GLY A 415 18.12 30.52 9.02
N THR A 416 18.89 31.33 8.29
CA THR A 416 19.83 32.30 8.90
C THR A 416 19.13 33.62 9.20
N ILE A 417 19.28 34.16 10.41
CA ILE A 417 18.73 35.47 10.78
C ILE A 417 19.41 36.58 10.00
N GLY A 418 18.62 37.46 9.39
CA GLY A 418 19.12 38.65 8.69
C GLY A 418 19.67 38.37 7.30
N GLU A 419 19.48 37.16 6.78
CA GLU A 419 19.87 36.76 5.43
C GLU A 419 18.72 36.02 4.74
N ILE A 420 18.57 36.22 3.43
CA ILE A 420 17.63 35.44 2.63
C ILE A 420 18.32 34.15 2.21
N SER A 421 17.75 33.02 2.65
CA SER A 421 18.13 31.69 2.21
C SER A 421 17.42 31.38 0.89
N TYR A 422 18.11 30.70 -0.02
CA TYR A 422 17.60 30.39 -1.36
C TYR A 422 17.62 28.90 -1.64
N ALA A 423 16.65 28.43 -2.42
CA ALA A 423 16.63 27.09 -2.99
C ALA A 423 16.13 27.10 -4.43
N ASP A 424 16.84 26.38 -5.30
CA ASP A 424 16.44 26.19 -6.69
C ASP A 424 15.21 25.29 -6.77
N VAL A 425 14.27 25.67 -7.64
CA VAL A 425 13.03 24.93 -7.89
C VAL A 425 13.13 24.30 -9.28
N ASN A 426 13.05 22.97 -9.31
CA ASN A 426 13.05 22.20 -10.56
C ASN A 426 11.65 21.64 -10.84
N VAL A 427 10.70 22.54 -11.11
CA VAL A 427 9.33 22.19 -11.50
C VAL A 427 9.03 22.85 -12.84
N SER A 428 8.65 22.04 -13.82
CA SER A 428 8.44 22.53 -15.18
C SER A 428 7.04 23.09 -15.44
N ARG A 429 6.08 22.91 -14.51
CA ARG A 429 4.72 23.45 -14.60
C ARG A 429 4.71 24.94 -14.30
N GLY A 430 3.94 25.72 -15.05
CA GLY A 430 3.70 27.14 -14.75
C GLY A 430 2.58 27.32 -13.74
N PHE A 431 2.71 28.30 -12.84
CA PHE A 431 1.76 28.60 -11.77
C PHE A 431 1.37 30.08 -11.78
N ARG A 432 0.07 30.36 -11.70
CA ARG A 432 -0.44 31.72 -11.50
C ARG A 432 -0.38 32.14 -10.04
N TYR A 433 -0.70 31.22 -9.14
CA TYR A 433 -0.71 31.46 -7.70
C TYR A 433 0.46 30.73 -7.05
N VAL A 434 1.23 31.44 -6.23
CA VAL A 434 2.34 30.87 -5.48
C VAL A 434 2.24 31.25 -4.01
N ARG A 435 2.64 30.36 -3.11
CA ARG A 435 2.59 30.63 -1.68
C ARG A 435 3.67 29.92 -0.88
N TYR A 436 3.98 30.53 0.25
CA TYR A 436 4.67 29.95 1.39
C TYR A 436 3.63 29.56 2.43
N VAL A 437 3.55 28.26 2.75
CA VAL A 437 2.71 27.73 3.83
C VAL A 437 3.58 27.54 5.06
N GLY A 438 3.19 28.21 6.15
CA GLY A 438 3.91 28.14 7.40
C GLY A 438 3.92 26.75 8.00
N PRO A 439 4.96 26.37 8.77
CA PRO A 439 4.94 25.12 9.50
C PRO A 439 3.78 25.10 10.50
N SER A 440 3.25 23.91 10.75
CA SER A 440 2.19 23.75 11.73
C SER A 440 2.69 24.12 13.13
N ASP A 441 1.84 24.80 13.89
CA ASP A 441 2.10 25.37 15.21
C ASP A 441 3.11 26.55 15.25
N ALA A 442 3.50 27.09 14.10
CA ALA A 442 4.51 28.16 13.97
C ALA A 442 3.96 29.55 13.56
N ARG A 443 2.65 29.72 13.35
CA ARG A 443 2.01 31.00 12.98
C ARG A 443 2.49 31.60 11.65
N CYS A 444 2.92 30.77 10.70
CA CYS A 444 3.50 31.22 9.41
C CYS A 444 4.47 32.41 9.58
N ASN A 445 5.33 32.30 10.58
CA ASN A 445 6.17 33.39 11.07
C ASN A 445 7.43 33.50 10.21
N VAL A 446 7.48 34.51 9.35
CA VAL A 446 8.52 34.68 8.33
C VAL A 446 8.82 36.18 8.14
N ALA A 447 10.09 36.53 7.98
CA ALA A 447 10.49 37.92 7.72
C ALA A 447 10.26 38.29 6.26
N GLU A 448 10.75 37.47 5.33
CA GLU A 448 10.66 37.75 3.89
C GLU A 448 10.45 36.45 3.11
N VAL A 449 9.73 36.53 2.00
CA VAL A 449 9.48 35.44 1.06
C VAL A 449 9.68 35.95 -0.36
N GLU A 450 10.47 35.25 -1.17
CA GLU A 450 10.76 35.63 -2.55
C GLU A 450 10.45 34.50 -3.53
N PHE A 451 9.93 34.85 -4.71
CA PHE A 451 9.71 33.93 -5.82
C PHE A 451 10.44 34.45 -7.05
N TYR A 452 11.22 33.60 -7.71
CA TYR A 452 11.93 33.92 -8.94
C TYR A 452 11.45 33.02 -10.07
N GLY A 453 11.34 33.58 -11.27
CA GLY A 453 10.90 32.81 -12.42
C GLY A 453 10.69 33.66 -13.66
N HIS A 454 9.96 33.09 -14.62
CA HIS A 454 9.60 33.77 -15.86
C HIS A 454 8.22 33.30 -16.34
N ALA A 455 7.50 34.16 -17.06
CA ALA A 455 6.17 33.84 -17.59
C ALA A 455 6.23 32.62 -18.51
N GLY A 456 5.27 31.70 -18.33
CA GLY A 456 5.22 30.45 -19.08
C GLY A 456 4.28 29.43 -18.44
N ILE A 457 3.55 28.70 -19.27
CA ILE A 457 2.62 27.64 -18.82
C ILE A 457 3.33 26.34 -18.42
N GLY A 458 4.58 26.15 -18.84
CA GLY A 458 5.32 24.93 -18.54
C GLY A 458 5.00 23.74 -19.45
N ASN A 459 5.49 22.54 -19.09
CA ASN A 459 5.30 21.32 -19.87
C ASN A 459 5.12 20.02 -19.05
N ASP A 460 4.97 20.10 -17.73
CA ASP A 460 4.71 18.98 -16.83
C ASP A 460 5.71 17.80 -16.94
N SER A 461 6.96 18.06 -17.34
CA SER A 461 8.00 17.04 -17.47
C SER A 461 8.71 16.68 -16.15
N ILE A 462 8.68 17.57 -15.16
CA ILE A 462 9.27 17.38 -13.84
C ILE A 462 8.48 18.16 -12.77
N PHE A 463 8.34 17.53 -11.60
CA PHE A 463 7.69 18.03 -10.39
C PHE A 463 8.58 17.84 -9.16
N TYR A 464 8.29 18.56 -8.09
CA TYR A 464 9.03 18.42 -6.85
C TYR A 464 8.55 17.20 -6.06
N GLN A 465 9.46 16.25 -5.85
CA GLN A 465 9.29 15.12 -4.94
C GLN A 465 10.11 15.40 -3.68
N LEU A 466 9.48 15.37 -2.50
CA LEU A 466 10.09 15.85 -1.24
C LEU A 466 11.39 15.13 -0.89
N THR A 467 11.39 13.82 -1.08
CA THR A 467 12.54 12.95 -0.88
C THR A 467 12.62 11.95 -2.03
N ASN A 468 13.45 10.91 -1.90
CA ASN A 468 13.43 9.78 -2.82
C ASN A 468 12.14 8.93 -2.74
N LEU A 469 11.27 9.14 -1.73
CA LEU A 469 9.97 8.49 -1.63
C LEU A 469 8.89 9.23 -2.43
N PRO A 470 7.84 8.53 -2.90
CA PRO A 470 6.68 9.18 -3.51
C PRO A 470 6.05 10.20 -2.55
N THR A 471 5.67 11.35 -3.08
CA THR A 471 4.95 12.38 -2.35
C THR A 471 3.46 12.23 -2.60
N VAL A 472 2.67 12.20 -1.53
CA VAL A 472 1.20 12.20 -1.56
C VAL A 472 0.72 13.51 -0.93
N SER A 473 0.22 14.41 -1.77
CA SER A 473 -0.40 15.66 -1.31
C SER A 473 -1.90 15.56 -1.48
N PHE A 474 -2.67 15.82 -0.43
CA PHE A 474 -4.12 16.02 -0.59
C PHE A 474 -4.58 17.36 -0.03
N ARG A 475 -5.52 17.96 -0.76
CA ARG A 475 -6.16 19.24 -0.48
C ARG A 475 -7.62 18.97 -0.20
N THR A 476 -8.03 19.22 1.03
CA THR A 476 -9.43 19.11 1.39
C THR A 476 -10.16 20.40 1.05
N GLN A 477 -11.43 20.25 0.71
CA GLN A 477 -12.33 21.38 0.52
C GLN A 477 -12.30 22.28 1.77
N ASP A 478 -12.26 23.60 1.53
CA ASP A 478 -12.18 24.64 2.55
C ASP A 478 -10.97 24.54 3.51
N ASN A 479 -9.95 23.75 3.15
CA ASN A 479 -8.73 23.55 3.93
C ASN A 479 -8.98 22.96 5.33
N ILE A 480 -10.06 22.19 5.48
CA ILE A 480 -10.47 21.55 6.74
C ILE A 480 -9.74 20.22 6.89
N ASP A 481 -9.00 20.02 7.98
CA ASP A 481 -8.34 18.73 8.18
C ASP A 481 -9.39 17.66 8.53
N PRO A 482 -9.21 16.43 8.03
CA PRO A 482 -10.00 15.30 8.51
C PRO A 482 -9.95 15.18 10.03
N TYR A 483 -11.12 15.06 10.68
CA TYR A 483 -11.25 15.18 12.14
C TYR A 483 -11.90 13.96 12.82
N ASN A 484 -12.59 13.08 12.09
CA ASN A 484 -13.13 11.83 12.63
C ASN A 484 -13.13 10.69 11.58
N LYS A 485 -13.62 9.52 11.99
CA LYS A 485 -13.68 8.31 11.17
C LYS A 485 -14.96 8.16 10.34
N GLU A 486 -15.92 9.08 10.45
CA GLU A 486 -17.23 8.94 9.80
C GLU A 486 -17.40 9.89 8.62
N ASP A 487 -17.00 11.15 8.79
CA ASP A 487 -17.22 12.22 7.81
C ASP A 487 -16.16 12.17 6.70
N ASP A 488 -16.61 11.85 5.49
CA ASP A 488 -15.79 11.92 4.27
C ASP A 488 -15.69 13.39 3.79
N ILE A 489 -14.49 13.96 3.75
CA ILE A 489 -14.24 15.34 3.28
C ILE A 489 -13.76 15.32 1.83
N VAL A 490 -14.42 16.07 0.94
CA VAL A 490 -14.03 16.19 -0.48
C VAL A 490 -12.58 16.65 -0.59
N SER A 491 -11.80 15.97 -1.42
CA SER A 491 -10.35 16.13 -1.53
C SER A 491 -9.86 16.01 -2.97
N SER A 492 -8.92 16.88 -3.35
CA SER A 492 -8.03 16.68 -4.49
C SER A 492 -6.77 15.97 -4.02
N ILE A 493 -6.35 14.90 -4.68
CA ILE A 493 -5.26 14.02 -4.24
C ILE A 493 -4.25 13.90 -5.37
N THR A 494 -3.00 14.25 -5.07
CA THR A 494 -1.89 14.27 -6.02
C THR A 494 -0.78 13.34 -5.55
N PHE A 495 -0.36 12.45 -6.44
CA PHE A 495 0.78 11.55 -6.27
C PHE A 495 1.91 12.00 -7.18
N ILE A 496 3.08 12.30 -6.62
CA ILE A 496 4.31 12.63 -7.36
C ILE A 496 5.34 11.53 -7.09
N TYR A 497 5.87 10.90 -8.14
CA TYR A 497 6.70 9.69 -8.03
C TYR A 497 7.70 9.58 -9.18
N ASP A 498 8.55 8.56 -9.13
CA ASP A 498 9.67 8.34 -10.05
C ASP A 498 10.59 9.57 -10.15
N ASN A 499 11.06 10.06 -9.00
CA ASN A 499 11.88 11.25 -8.85
C ASN A 499 11.25 12.50 -9.49
N GLY A 500 9.93 12.65 -9.31
CA GLY A 500 9.18 13.79 -9.81
C GLY A 500 8.86 13.78 -11.31
N THR A 501 9.27 12.76 -12.06
CA THR A 501 9.02 12.68 -13.51
C THR A 501 7.58 12.28 -13.85
N LYS A 502 6.82 11.80 -12.87
CA LYS A 502 5.42 11.42 -13.03
C LYS A 502 4.55 12.06 -11.96
N ILE A 503 3.35 12.44 -12.39
CA ILE A 503 2.28 12.94 -11.54
C ILE A 503 1.01 12.15 -11.83
N GLN A 504 0.21 11.91 -10.79
CA GLN A 504 -1.13 11.36 -10.88
C GLN A 504 -2.05 12.19 -10.00
N GLU A 505 -3.00 12.88 -10.61
CA GLU A 505 -4.01 13.69 -9.94
C GLU A 505 -5.34 12.93 -9.97
N GLU A 506 -5.98 12.82 -8.81
CA GLU A 506 -7.25 12.12 -8.62
C GLU A 506 -8.15 12.95 -7.70
N SER A 507 -9.47 12.83 -7.90
CA SER A 507 -10.48 13.42 -7.00
C SER A 507 -11.10 12.35 -6.11
N GLY A 508 -11.54 12.73 -4.92
CA GLY A 508 -12.15 11.81 -3.98
C GLY A 508 -12.50 12.43 -2.65
N THR A 509 -12.51 11.62 -1.60
CA THR A 509 -12.71 12.04 -0.22
C THR A 509 -11.62 11.50 0.71
N THR A 510 -11.39 12.20 1.81
CA THR A 510 -10.44 11.81 2.86
C THR A 510 -11.12 11.89 4.23
N ARG A 511 -10.86 10.90 5.09
CA ARG A 511 -11.28 10.90 6.50
C ARG A 511 -10.20 10.28 7.40
N LEU A 512 -10.36 10.36 8.72
CA LEU A 512 -9.48 9.64 9.65
C LEU A 512 -9.83 8.14 9.69
N ARG A 513 -8.93 7.32 10.24
CA ARG A 513 -9.16 5.88 10.43
C ARG A 513 -8.48 5.34 11.70
N GLY A 514 -8.66 4.05 11.97
CA GLY A 514 -8.02 3.36 13.09
C GLY A 514 -8.79 3.53 14.40
N ASN A 515 -8.40 2.77 15.41
CA ASN A 515 -8.98 2.83 16.75
C ASN A 515 -7.99 3.49 17.71
N ALA A 516 -7.04 2.73 18.27
CA ALA A 516 -5.99 3.27 19.15
C ALA A 516 -5.15 4.37 18.46
N SER A 517 -4.82 4.19 17.19
CA SER A 517 -4.02 5.15 16.41
C SER A 517 -4.69 6.50 16.16
N LEU A 518 -6.01 6.63 16.35
CA LEU A 518 -6.69 7.94 16.31
C LEU A 518 -6.24 8.85 17.46
N ALA A 519 -5.83 8.29 18.60
CA ALA A 519 -5.37 9.07 19.74
C ALA A 519 -3.97 9.68 19.52
N HIS A 520 -3.21 9.19 18.53
CA HIS A 520 -1.85 9.67 18.26
C HIS A 520 -1.84 11.14 17.78
N PRO A 521 -0.82 11.94 18.12
CA PRO A 521 -0.64 13.28 17.54
C PRO A 521 -0.57 13.26 16.00
N LYS A 522 0.15 12.27 15.44
CA LYS A 522 0.21 12.02 14.00
C LYS A 522 -1.00 11.19 13.57
N LYS A 523 -1.96 11.81 12.87
CA LYS A 523 -3.23 11.14 12.51
C LYS A 523 -3.08 10.19 11.31
N PRO A 524 -3.71 9.01 11.32
CA PRO A 524 -3.81 8.13 10.16
C PRO A 524 -4.99 8.54 9.26
N TYR A 525 -4.89 8.28 7.95
CA TYR A 525 -5.89 8.72 6.98
C TYR A 525 -6.41 7.55 6.13
N ARG A 526 -7.65 7.67 5.65
CA ARG A 526 -8.20 6.86 4.57
C ARG A 526 -8.51 7.77 3.39
N ILE A 527 -8.06 7.37 2.21
CA ILE A 527 -8.32 8.03 0.94
C ILE A 527 -9.33 7.19 0.16
N LYS A 528 -10.38 7.82 -0.36
CA LYS A 528 -11.39 7.19 -1.22
C LYS A 528 -11.49 7.97 -2.52
N LEU A 529 -10.98 7.40 -3.61
CA LEU A 529 -11.07 7.97 -4.95
C LEU A 529 -12.50 7.87 -5.50
N ASP A 530 -12.92 8.85 -6.30
CA ASP A 530 -14.24 8.83 -6.97
C ASP A 530 -14.36 7.62 -7.91
N THR A 531 -13.28 7.33 -8.64
CA THR A 531 -13.18 6.21 -9.57
C THR A 531 -12.08 5.25 -9.15
N SER A 532 -12.31 3.94 -9.35
CA SER A 532 -11.31 2.93 -9.02
C SER A 532 -10.07 3.13 -9.89
N SER A 533 -8.92 3.32 -9.27
CA SER A 533 -7.67 3.64 -9.95
C SER A 533 -6.55 2.75 -9.44
N ARG A 534 -5.53 2.53 -10.28
CA ARG A 534 -4.25 1.99 -9.82
C ARG A 534 -3.40 3.18 -9.40
N LEU A 535 -2.69 3.06 -8.28
CA LEU A 535 -1.74 4.09 -7.85
C LEU A 535 -0.39 3.87 -8.56
N PHE A 536 0.35 4.97 -8.74
CA PHE A 536 1.66 5.01 -9.38
C PHE A 536 1.66 4.42 -10.80
N LYS A 537 0.72 4.90 -11.63
CA LYS A 537 0.51 4.41 -13.01
C LYS A 537 1.79 4.51 -13.85
N GLY A 538 2.21 3.38 -14.41
CA GLY A 538 3.37 3.33 -15.30
C GLY A 538 4.72 3.34 -14.60
N SER A 539 4.76 3.23 -13.26
CA SER A 539 5.98 2.94 -12.49
C SER A 539 6.05 1.45 -12.13
N ASP A 540 7.25 0.97 -11.77
CA ASP A 540 7.47 -0.37 -11.22
C ASP A 540 6.85 -0.53 -9.83
N MET A 541 6.61 0.58 -9.12
CA MET A 541 5.93 0.58 -7.82
C MET A 541 4.40 0.55 -7.93
N ARG A 542 3.82 0.43 -9.14
CA ARG A 542 2.37 0.47 -9.37
C ARG A 542 1.60 -0.50 -8.47
N SER A 543 0.46 -0.04 -7.92
CA SER A 543 -0.40 -0.90 -7.11
C SER A 543 -0.93 -2.11 -7.90
N THR A 544 -1.06 -3.25 -7.20
CA THR A 544 -1.57 -4.53 -7.74
C THR A 544 -3.09 -4.56 -7.85
N ALA A 545 -3.79 -3.81 -7.00
CA ALA A 545 -5.24 -3.60 -7.07
C ALA A 545 -5.60 -2.33 -7.86
N LYS A 546 -6.75 -2.39 -8.56
CA LYS A 546 -7.43 -1.21 -9.10
C LYS A 546 -8.62 -0.90 -8.18
N ALA A 547 -8.45 0.01 -7.24
CA ALA A 547 -9.39 0.21 -6.15
C ALA A 547 -9.70 1.68 -5.90
N LYS A 548 -10.81 1.94 -5.20
CA LYS A 548 -11.17 3.28 -4.73
C LYS A 548 -10.54 3.62 -3.39
N LYS A 549 -10.50 2.65 -2.48
CA LYS A 549 -10.13 2.88 -1.08
C LYS A 549 -8.68 2.47 -0.81
N TRP A 550 -7.94 3.40 -0.21
CA TRP A 550 -6.52 3.31 0.14
C TRP A 550 -6.30 3.87 1.54
N THR A 551 -5.24 3.41 2.19
CA THR A 551 -4.99 3.70 3.60
C THR A 551 -3.59 4.29 3.78
N LEU A 552 -3.48 5.33 4.61
CA LEU A 552 -2.22 5.89 5.07
C LEU A 552 -2.04 5.56 6.56
N ILE A 553 -1.18 4.59 6.86
CA ILE A 553 -0.80 4.21 8.23
C ILE A 553 0.27 5.18 8.72
N ASN A 554 0.08 5.73 9.92
CA ASN A 554 0.95 6.77 10.47
C ASN A 554 2.30 6.24 10.98
N ASN A 555 2.40 4.96 11.35
CA ASN A 555 3.55 4.34 12.01
C ASN A 555 4.13 5.25 13.11
N TYR A 556 3.26 5.86 13.94
CA TYR A 556 3.69 6.89 14.89
C TYR A 556 4.59 6.33 16.01
N SER A 557 4.22 5.19 16.59
CA SER A 557 4.99 4.51 17.64
C SER A 557 6.07 3.58 17.10
N ASP A 558 6.02 3.26 15.81
CA ASP A 558 7.08 2.55 15.11
C ASP A 558 8.18 3.52 14.69
N LYS A 559 9.18 3.70 15.55
CA LYS A 559 10.33 4.58 15.28
C LYS A 559 11.21 4.13 14.12
N THR A 560 11.07 2.90 13.62
CA THR A 560 11.76 2.43 12.41
C THR A 560 11.00 2.79 11.13
N LEU A 561 9.70 3.11 11.26
CA LEU A 561 8.75 3.39 10.18
C LEU A 561 8.52 2.20 9.22
N MET A 562 9.05 1.01 9.51
CA MET A 562 9.09 -0.14 8.59
C MET A 562 8.65 -1.48 9.17
N ARG A 563 8.26 -1.61 10.45
CA ARG A 563 7.90 -2.90 11.06
C ARG A 563 6.79 -3.62 10.30
N ASN A 564 5.75 -2.89 9.91
CA ASN A 564 4.69 -3.39 9.02
C ASN A 564 5.23 -3.85 7.66
N LEU A 565 6.18 -3.13 7.06
CA LEU A 565 6.78 -3.50 5.77
C LEU A 565 7.61 -4.79 5.88
N VAL A 566 8.31 -4.99 7.00
CA VAL A 566 9.09 -6.20 7.29
C VAL A 566 8.15 -7.39 7.52
N ALA A 567 7.09 -7.22 8.31
CA ALA A 567 6.08 -8.26 8.53
C ALA A 567 5.38 -8.68 7.22
N TYR A 568 5.04 -7.72 6.36
CA TYR A 568 4.45 -8.02 5.06
C TYR A 568 5.43 -8.74 4.13
N GLU A 569 6.72 -8.43 4.21
CA GLU A 569 7.73 -9.18 3.46
C GLU A 569 7.87 -10.62 3.97
N ILE A 570 7.86 -10.83 5.28
CA ILE A 570 7.81 -12.17 5.90
C ILE A 570 6.59 -12.94 5.40
N ALA A 571 5.40 -12.33 5.41
CA ALA A 571 4.17 -12.95 4.93
C ALA A 571 4.24 -13.32 3.44
N ARG A 572 4.82 -12.47 2.58
CA ARG A 572 5.01 -12.81 1.15
C ARG A 572 5.89 -14.03 0.99
N ARG A 573 6.99 -14.10 1.73
CA ARG A 573 7.92 -15.25 1.71
C ARG A 573 7.28 -16.52 2.25
N MET A 574 6.47 -16.41 3.30
CA MET A 574 5.67 -17.52 3.84
C MET A 574 4.57 -18.01 2.86
N GLY A 575 4.34 -17.26 1.78
CA GLY A 575 3.51 -17.67 0.65
C GLY A 575 2.02 -17.42 0.88
N PHE A 576 1.65 -16.31 1.51
CA PHE A 576 0.26 -15.87 1.58
C PHE A 576 -0.30 -15.56 0.18
N ASP A 577 -1.56 -15.92 -0.05
CA ASP A 577 -2.24 -15.66 -1.33
C ASP A 577 -2.46 -14.17 -1.56
N TYR A 578 -2.67 -13.42 -0.47
CA TYR A 578 -2.75 -11.98 -0.46
C TYR A 578 -1.99 -11.40 0.73
N VAL A 579 -1.12 -10.44 0.43
CA VAL A 579 -0.48 -9.54 1.39
C VAL A 579 -0.76 -8.12 0.93
N PRO A 580 -1.17 -7.20 1.83
CA PRO A 580 -1.45 -5.82 1.44
C PRO A 580 -0.29 -5.21 0.66
N TRP A 581 -0.58 -4.65 -0.52
CA TRP A 581 0.42 -3.86 -1.23
C TRP A 581 0.71 -2.60 -0.41
N SER A 582 1.98 -2.27 -0.20
CA SER A 582 2.39 -1.16 0.66
C SER A 582 3.64 -0.46 0.13
N LYS A 583 3.68 0.88 0.24
CA LYS A 583 4.85 1.71 -0.03
C LYS A 583 4.99 2.83 1.00
N PRO A 584 6.21 3.14 1.46
CA PRO A 584 6.46 4.32 2.26
C PRO A 584 6.32 5.57 1.38
N VAL A 585 5.70 6.64 1.91
CA VAL A 585 5.41 7.88 1.20
C VAL A 585 5.54 9.10 2.11
N ASP A 586 5.92 10.24 1.55
CA ASP A 586 5.86 11.54 2.23
C ASP A 586 4.46 12.15 2.06
N VAL A 587 3.82 12.56 3.17
CA VAL A 587 2.44 13.07 3.12
C VAL A 587 2.38 14.57 3.39
N ILE A 588 1.65 15.29 2.55
CA ILE A 588 1.29 16.69 2.74
C ILE A 588 -0.24 16.78 2.81
N VAL A 589 -0.74 17.52 3.81
CA VAL A 589 -2.17 17.79 3.96
C VAL A 589 -2.34 19.29 4.07
N ASN A 590 -3.14 19.86 3.16
CA ASN A 590 -3.49 21.29 3.25
C ASN A 590 -2.28 22.24 3.30
N GLY A 591 -1.20 21.86 2.61
CA GLY A 591 0.06 22.61 2.54
C GLY A 591 1.01 22.37 3.72
N GLU A 592 0.65 21.54 4.69
CA GLU A 592 1.52 21.18 5.82
C GLU A 592 2.06 19.76 5.66
N TYR A 593 3.37 19.60 5.82
CA TYR A 593 4.00 18.28 5.88
C TYR A 593 3.53 17.50 7.13
N ARG A 594 3.07 16.26 6.92
CA ARG A 594 2.57 15.37 7.97
C ARG A 594 3.55 14.27 8.37
N GLY A 595 4.64 14.05 7.62
CA GLY A 595 5.63 13.01 7.91
C GLY A 595 5.61 11.86 6.89
N CYS A 596 6.37 10.82 7.21
CA CYS A 596 6.43 9.57 6.46
C CYS A 596 5.24 8.68 6.83
N TYR A 597 4.50 8.15 5.86
CA TYR A 597 3.39 7.22 6.08
C TYR A 597 3.62 5.94 5.28
N GLN A 598 2.91 4.88 5.65
CA GLN A 598 2.78 3.70 4.80
C GLN A 598 1.45 3.80 4.04
N LEU A 599 1.54 4.00 2.72
CA LEU A 599 0.41 3.91 1.81
C LEU A 599 0.16 2.44 1.49
N THR A 600 -1.03 1.94 1.81
CA THR A 600 -1.37 0.52 1.66
C THR A 600 -2.79 0.30 1.15
N ASP A 601 -3.04 -0.90 0.63
CA ASP A 601 -4.39 -1.39 0.37
C ASP A 601 -5.26 -1.32 1.63
N GLN A 602 -6.55 -1.06 1.44
CA GLN A 602 -7.54 -1.40 2.45
C GLN A 602 -7.93 -2.87 2.28
N LEU A 603 -8.07 -3.61 3.39
CA LEU A 603 -8.58 -4.98 3.40
C LEU A 603 -10.04 -5.02 2.93
N THR A 604 -10.23 -5.21 1.63
CA THR A 604 -11.53 -5.28 0.96
C THR A 604 -11.54 -6.41 -0.04
N LEU A 605 -12.74 -6.88 -0.40
CA LEU A 605 -12.91 -7.87 -1.45
C LEU A 605 -12.50 -7.28 -2.82
N ASP A 606 -11.60 -7.95 -3.52
CA ASP A 606 -11.21 -7.71 -4.93
C ASP A 606 -10.34 -8.88 -5.39
N LYS A 607 -10.39 -9.21 -6.68
CA LYS A 607 -9.58 -10.28 -7.27
C LYS A 607 -8.06 -10.12 -7.12
N ASN A 608 -7.56 -8.91 -6.87
CA ASN A 608 -6.14 -8.63 -6.59
C ASN A 608 -5.90 -8.23 -5.12
N ARG A 609 -6.91 -8.40 -4.27
CA ARG A 609 -6.84 -8.26 -2.81
C ARG A 609 -7.32 -9.56 -2.18
N ILE A 610 -8.36 -9.50 -1.34
CA ILE A 610 -9.05 -10.66 -0.79
C ILE A 610 -9.99 -11.19 -1.87
N SER A 611 -9.59 -12.29 -2.51
CA SER A 611 -10.31 -12.88 -3.64
C SER A 611 -11.27 -13.96 -3.16
N ILE A 612 -12.41 -13.56 -2.58
CA ILE A 612 -13.55 -14.43 -2.32
C ILE A 612 -14.80 -13.93 -3.04
N THR A 613 -15.79 -14.79 -3.28
CA THR A 613 -17.08 -14.39 -3.85
C THR A 613 -17.74 -13.37 -2.91
N GLU A 614 -18.27 -12.26 -3.40
CA GLU A 614 -19.00 -11.31 -2.56
C GLU A 614 -20.45 -11.80 -2.39
N MET A 615 -20.99 -11.69 -1.17
CA MET A 615 -22.38 -12.02 -0.88
C MET A 615 -23.28 -10.81 -1.14
N GLU A 616 -24.33 -11.01 -1.93
CA GLU A 616 -25.36 -10.00 -2.17
C GLU A 616 -26.45 -10.08 -1.09
N PRO A 617 -27.20 -9.00 -0.79
CA PRO A 617 -28.31 -9.05 0.17
C PRO A 617 -29.40 -10.07 -0.18
N THR A 618 -29.49 -10.51 -1.44
CA THR A 618 -30.42 -11.56 -1.89
C THR A 618 -29.96 -12.98 -1.61
N ASP A 619 -28.69 -13.17 -1.21
CA ASP A 619 -28.10 -14.49 -0.97
C ASP A 619 -28.50 -15.03 0.42
N ILE A 620 -29.78 -15.39 0.57
CA ILE A 620 -30.39 -15.74 1.87
C ILE A 620 -30.70 -17.23 2.06
N GLU A 621 -30.51 -18.08 1.03
CA GLU A 621 -30.77 -19.52 1.12
C GLU A 621 -29.88 -20.36 0.18
N GLY A 622 -29.92 -21.68 0.36
CA GLY A 622 -29.22 -22.65 -0.50
C GLY A 622 -27.72 -22.43 -0.56
N GLU A 623 -27.12 -22.67 -1.73
CA GLU A 623 -25.69 -22.48 -1.98
C GLU A 623 -25.26 -21.01 -1.87
N ALA A 624 -26.14 -20.06 -2.23
CA ALA A 624 -25.83 -18.63 -2.21
C ALA A 624 -25.51 -18.11 -0.80
N LEU A 625 -26.20 -18.63 0.22
CA LEU A 625 -25.96 -18.29 1.62
C LEU A 625 -24.62 -18.82 2.18
N THR A 626 -23.99 -19.79 1.51
CA THR A 626 -22.92 -20.58 2.14
C THR A 626 -21.60 -19.86 2.30
N GLY A 627 -21.36 -18.75 1.59
CA GLY A 627 -20.10 -18.08 1.74
C GLY A 627 -19.81 -16.98 0.76
N GLY A 628 -18.63 -16.43 1.01
CA GLY A 628 -18.21 -15.14 0.50
C GLY A 628 -18.11 -14.07 1.59
N TYR A 629 -17.50 -14.39 2.74
CA TYR A 629 -17.43 -13.46 3.86
C TYR A 629 -16.04 -13.34 4.49
N LEU A 630 -15.79 -12.15 5.04
CA LEU A 630 -14.58 -11.77 5.76
C LEU A 630 -14.95 -11.41 7.20
N LEU A 631 -14.31 -12.08 8.14
CA LEU A 631 -14.46 -11.88 9.56
C LEU A 631 -13.17 -11.31 10.14
N GLU A 632 -13.30 -10.62 11.27
CA GLU A 632 -12.19 -10.24 12.12
C GLU A 632 -12.46 -10.75 13.53
N LEU A 633 -11.55 -11.57 14.05
CA LEU A 633 -11.45 -11.79 15.49
C LEU A 633 -10.89 -10.50 16.07
N ASP A 634 -11.76 -9.74 16.71
CA ASP A 634 -11.62 -8.29 16.91
C ASP A 634 -11.84 -7.97 18.38
N GLY A 635 -10.77 -7.54 19.07
CA GLY A 635 -10.87 -7.11 20.46
C GLY A 635 -11.72 -5.85 20.69
N TYR A 636 -12.13 -5.16 19.62
CA TYR A 636 -13.02 -4.00 19.63
C TYR A 636 -14.36 -4.27 18.94
N ALA A 637 -14.75 -5.55 18.77
CA ALA A 637 -15.97 -5.92 18.07
C ALA A 637 -17.23 -5.23 18.62
N ASP A 638 -17.27 -4.96 19.93
CA ASP A 638 -18.39 -4.29 20.61
C ASP A 638 -18.59 -2.83 20.20
N GLN A 639 -17.62 -2.23 19.50
CA GLN A 639 -17.68 -0.88 18.93
C GLN A 639 -18.12 -0.86 17.47
N GLU A 640 -18.23 -2.02 16.83
CA GLU A 640 -18.65 -2.18 15.44
C GLU A 640 -20.17 -2.44 15.39
N ILE A 641 -20.81 -2.10 14.27
CA ILE A 641 -22.27 -2.32 14.13
C ILE A 641 -22.57 -3.80 13.87
N SER A 642 -21.78 -4.44 13.01
CA SER A 642 -21.97 -5.84 12.60
C SER A 642 -20.98 -6.77 13.30
N TRP A 643 -21.40 -7.34 14.44
CA TRP A 643 -20.57 -8.27 15.22
C TRP A 643 -21.40 -9.29 16.02
N PHE A 644 -20.74 -10.34 16.52
CA PHE A 644 -21.33 -11.31 17.45
C PHE A 644 -20.29 -11.90 18.41
N SER A 645 -20.76 -12.42 19.56
CA SER A 645 -19.97 -13.31 20.41
C SER A 645 -20.21 -14.77 20.02
N SER A 646 -19.13 -15.50 19.75
CA SER A 646 -19.16 -16.92 19.43
C SER A 646 -19.58 -17.79 20.62
N ALA A 647 -19.85 -19.07 20.38
CA ALA A 647 -20.21 -20.02 21.43
C ALA A 647 -19.07 -20.23 22.44
N ALA A 648 -17.80 -20.12 22.00
CA ALA A 648 -16.66 -20.13 22.90
C ALA A 648 -16.38 -18.76 23.55
N GLY A 649 -17.18 -17.73 23.31
CA GLY A 649 -17.02 -16.40 23.90
C GLY A 649 -16.01 -15.51 23.19
N ASN A 650 -15.71 -15.77 21.91
CA ASN A 650 -14.81 -14.95 21.11
C ASN A 650 -15.57 -13.79 20.44
N PRO A 651 -15.03 -12.55 20.46
CA PRO A 651 -15.66 -11.40 19.80
C PRO A 651 -15.31 -11.39 18.30
N ILE A 652 -16.34 -11.48 17.45
CA ILE A 652 -16.17 -11.57 15.98
C ILE A 652 -16.91 -10.43 15.29
N THR A 653 -16.18 -9.61 14.54
CA THR A 653 -16.74 -8.59 13.65
C THR A 653 -16.95 -9.18 12.26
N ILE A 654 -18.08 -8.88 11.62
CA ILE A 654 -18.34 -9.23 10.22
C ILE A 654 -17.97 -8.02 9.36
N LYS A 655 -16.85 -8.10 8.63
CA LYS A 655 -16.39 -7.02 7.75
C LYS A 655 -17.03 -7.07 6.37
N PHE A 656 -17.27 -8.27 5.84
CA PHE A 656 -18.05 -8.51 4.63
C PHE A 656 -19.00 -9.70 4.82
N PRO A 657 -20.30 -9.60 4.45
CA PRO A 657 -21.00 -8.40 3.97
C PRO A 657 -20.88 -7.23 4.95
N ASN A 658 -20.89 -6.01 4.43
CA ASN A 658 -20.77 -4.83 5.28
C ASN A 658 -22.07 -4.59 6.07
N GLU A 659 -22.04 -3.67 7.04
CA GLU A 659 -23.16 -3.38 7.94
C GLU A 659 -24.45 -2.91 7.26
N ASP A 660 -24.35 -2.29 6.07
CA ASP A 660 -25.50 -1.80 5.31
C ASP A 660 -26.14 -2.91 4.46
N ASP A 661 -25.36 -3.91 4.06
CA ASP A 661 -25.76 -4.95 3.10
C ASP A 661 -26.11 -6.29 3.77
N ILE A 662 -25.64 -6.54 5.00
CA ILE A 662 -25.82 -7.82 5.68
C ILE A 662 -27.28 -8.08 6.08
N THR A 663 -27.81 -9.27 5.75
CA THR A 663 -29.14 -9.69 6.21
C THR A 663 -29.12 -10.50 7.51
N THR A 664 -30.29 -10.67 8.12
CA THR A 664 -30.42 -11.47 9.35
C THR A 664 -30.07 -12.95 9.11
N GLU A 665 -30.48 -13.51 7.98
CA GLU A 665 -30.20 -14.89 7.59
C GLU A 665 -28.69 -15.12 7.42
N GLN A 666 -28.01 -14.18 6.77
CA GLN A 666 -26.56 -14.22 6.58
C GLN A 666 -25.81 -14.12 7.91
N ALA A 667 -26.17 -13.17 8.78
CA ALA A 667 -25.57 -13.03 10.10
C ALA A 667 -25.76 -14.29 10.96
N GLN A 668 -26.95 -14.90 10.94
CA GLN A 668 -27.22 -16.16 11.65
C GLN A 668 -26.43 -17.33 11.08
N TYR A 669 -26.32 -17.43 9.75
CA TYR A 669 -25.53 -18.46 9.07
C TYR A 669 -24.05 -18.35 9.44
N ILE A 670 -23.46 -17.16 9.29
CA ILE A 670 -22.05 -16.89 9.59
C ILE A 670 -21.74 -17.26 11.04
N ARG A 671 -22.57 -16.80 11.98
CA ARG A 671 -22.42 -17.13 13.41
C ARG A 671 -22.46 -18.63 13.66
N ARG A 672 -23.39 -19.35 13.01
CA ARG A 672 -23.51 -20.81 13.16
C ARG A 672 -22.27 -21.52 12.62
N GLU A 673 -21.78 -21.16 11.44
CA GLU A 673 -20.59 -21.79 10.86
C GLU A 673 -19.33 -21.54 11.69
N PHE A 674 -19.16 -20.33 12.22
CA PHE A 674 -18.04 -20.04 13.12
C PHE A 674 -18.12 -20.87 14.41
N ASN A 675 -19.30 -20.96 15.02
CA ASN A 675 -19.52 -21.81 16.19
C ASN A 675 -19.28 -23.30 15.90
N LEU A 676 -19.59 -23.77 14.69
CA LEU A 676 -19.32 -25.14 14.27
C LEU A 676 -17.81 -25.39 14.17
N MET A 677 -17.04 -24.45 13.61
CA MET A 677 -15.57 -24.54 13.57
C MET A 677 -15.00 -24.65 14.99
N GLU A 678 -15.41 -23.78 15.92
CA GLU A 678 -14.98 -23.85 17.32
C GLU A 678 -15.36 -25.19 17.97
N ALA A 679 -16.58 -25.67 17.74
CA ALA A 679 -17.04 -26.95 18.27
C ALA A 679 -16.20 -28.14 17.76
N LYS A 680 -15.70 -28.08 16.52
CA LYS A 680 -14.79 -29.09 15.97
C LYS A 680 -13.40 -29.07 16.62
N ILE A 681 -12.90 -27.88 17.00
CA ILE A 681 -11.64 -27.75 17.75
C ILE A 681 -11.79 -28.28 19.19
N LEU A 682 -12.95 -28.03 19.80
CA LEU A 682 -13.25 -28.42 21.18
C LEU A 682 -13.72 -29.88 21.34
N SER A 683 -13.96 -30.61 20.24
CA SER A 683 -14.47 -31.96 20.31
C SER A 683 -13.44 -32.96 20.87
N SER A 684 -13.91 -34.11 21.33
CA SER A 684 -13.05 -35.21 21.78
C SER A 684 -12.24 -35.83 20.63
N ASN A 685 -12.75 -35.74 19.40
CA ASN A 685 -12.11 -36.24 18.18
C ASN A 685 -11.50 -35.12 17.31
N PHE A 686 -11.11 -33.99 17.90
CA PHE A 686 -10.64 -32.82 17.15
C PHE A 686 -9.45 -33.10 16.20
N ALA A 687 -8.59 -34.06 16.56
CA ALA A 687 -7.42 -34.48 15.77
C ALA A 687 -7.79 -35.36 14.55
N ASP A 688 -9.01 -35.89 14.49
CA ASP A 688 -9.46 -36.73 13.38
C ASP A 688 -9.41 -35.95 12.05
N PRO A 689 -8.81 -36.52 10.99
CA PRO A 689 -8.60 -35.81 9.73
C PRO A 689 -9.90 -35.47 8.99
N GLU A 690 -10.98 -36.22 9.18
CA GLU A 690 -12.26 -36.02 8.49
C GLU A 690 -13.33 -35.40 9.41
N LEU A 691 -13.33 -35.79 10.68
CA LEU A 691 -14.36 -35.40 11.65
C LEU A 691 -13.94 -34.26 12.57
N GLY A 692 -12.63 -33.97 12.64
CA GLY A 692 -12.01 -32.99 13.53
C GLY A 692 -11.94 -31.57 12.95
N PHE A 693 -10.99 -30.77 13.43
CA PHE A 693 -10.89 -29.35 13.08
C PHE A 693 -10.56 -29.12 11.60
N ARG A 694 -9.84 -30.05 10.96
CA ARG A 694 -9.45 -29.99 9.54
C ARG A 694 -10.64 -30.01 8.57
N SER A 695 -11.82 -30.40 9.04
CA SER A 695 -13.08 -30.29 8.28
C SER A 695 -13.62 -28.85 8.17
N ARG A 696 -13.11 -27.93 8.98
CA ARG A 696 -13.62 -26.55 9.10
C ARG A 696 -12.54 -25.47 9.10
N LEU A 697 -11.30 -25.76 9.47
CA LEU A 697 -10.19 -24.81 9.48
C LEU A 697 -9.09 -25.28 8.53
N ASP A 698 -8.70 -24.42 7.60
CA ASP A 698 -7.59 -24.69 6.68
C ASP A 698 -6.26 -24.62 7.44
N GLU A 699 -5.68 -25.79 7.70
CA GLU A 699 -4.44 -25.96 8.45
C GLU A 699 -3.29 -25.11 7.88
N LYS A 700 -3.17 -25.06 6.55
CA LYS A 700 -2.04 -24.40 5.89
C LYS A 700 -2.08 -22.89 6.11
N SER A 701 -3.23 -22.25 5.91
CA SER A 701 -3.40 -20.81 6.16
C SER A 701 -3.23 -20.46 7.64
N PHE A 702 -3.74 -21.31 8.54
CA PHE A 702 -3.52 -21.15 9.98
C PHE A 702 -2.04 -21.18 10.35
N LEU A 703 -1.28 -22.17 9.87
CA LEU A 703 0.16 -22.27 10.16
C LEU A 703 0.97 -21.13 9.55
N LYS A 704 0.64 -20.67 8.34
CA LYS A 704 1.29 -19.49 7.72
C LYS A 704 1.08 -18.24 8.58
N TYR A 705 -0.15 -18.03 9.06
CA TYR A 705 -0.49 -16.93 9.97
C TYR A 705 0.26 -17.06 11.27
N PHE A 706 0.14 -18.19 11.95
CA PHE A 706 0.82 -18.45 13.21
C PHE A 706 2.34 -18.21 13.11
N LEU A 707 3.03 -18.81 12.14
CA LEU A 707 4.49 -18.64 11.99
C LEU A 707 4.89 -17.20 11.64
N THR A 708 4.05 -16.46 10.92
CA THR A 708 4.33 -15.04 10.60
C THR A 708 4.18 -14.16 11.84
N GLU A 709 3.10 -14.34 12.60
CA GLU A 709 2.88 -13.64 13.87
C GLU A 709 3.97 -13.98 14.90
N GLU A 710 4.38 -15.25 14.97
CA GLU A 710 5.44 -15.70 15.87
C GLU A 710 6.83 -15.18 15.49
N LEU A 711 7.16 -15.15 14.19
CA LEU A 711 8.43 -14.59 13.72
C LEU A 711 8.49 -13.08 13.92
N ALA A 712 7.38 -12.37 13.71
CA ALA A 712 7.29 -10.95 14.05
C ALA A 712 7.18 -10.72 15.57
N SER A 713 6.84 -11.76 16.34
CA SER A 713 6.50 -11.68 17.76
C SER A 713 5.43 -10.62 18.03
N ASN A 714 4.31 -10.70 17.30
CA ASN A 714 3.22 -9.74 17.40
C ASN A 714 2.36 -9.97 18.65
N PRO A 715 2.30 -9.00 19.60
CA PRO A 715 1.45 -9.10 20.78
C PRO A 715 -0.04 -9.24 20.51
N ASP A 716 -0.50 -8.71 19.37
CA ASP A 716 -1.91 -8.68 18.97
C ASP A 716 -2.28 -9.84 18.04
N ALA A 717 -1.43 -10.87 17.95
CA ALA A 717 -1.77 -12.12 17.28
C ALA A 717 -3.09 -12.67 17.83
N PHE A 718 -4.04 -12.97 16.93
CA PHE A 718 -5.41 -13.38 17.28
C PHE A 718 -6.22 -12.35 18.11
N TRP A 719 -5.78 -11.10 18.22
CA TRP A 719 -6.57 -9.97 18.74
C TRP A 719 -7.13 -9.09 17.62
N SER A 720 -6.41 -8.99 16.50
CA SER A 720 -6.87 -8.47 15.20
C SER A 720 -6.51 -9.48 14.12
N CYS A 721 -7.30 -10.55 14.03
CA CYS A 721 -7.05 -11.66 13.11
C CYS A 721 -8.17 -11.81 12.09
N TYR A 722 -7.85 -11.61 10.82
CA TYR A 722 -8.79 -11.78 9.73
C TYR A 722 -8.98 -13.25 9.35
N MET A 723 -10.21 -13.62 9.02
CA MET A 723 -10.54 -14.96 8.53
C MET A 723 -11.52 -14.86 7.36
N THR A 724 -11.31 -15.68 6.33
CA THR A 724 -12.15 -15.72 5.13
C THR A 724 -12.79 -17.09 4.94
N LYS A 725 -13.99 -17.12 4.36
CA LYS A 725 -14.64 -18.36 3.89
C LYS A 725 -15.28 -18.13 2.53
N GLU A 726 -14.91 -18.96 1.57
CA GLU A 726 -15.43 -18.93 0.21
C GLU A 726 -16.80 -19.61 0.12
N ARG A 727 -17.59 -19.22 -0.88
CA ARG A 727 -18.86 -19.84 -1.22
C ARG A 727 -18.66 -21.32 -1.57
N ASN A 728 -19.58 -22.17 -1.12
CA ASN A 728 -19.57 -23.61 -1.33
C ASN A 728 -18.34 -24.36 -0.76
N GLU A 729 -17.56 -23.72 0.10
CA GLU A 729 -16.48 -24.36 0.85
C GLU A 729 -16.78 -24.35 2.34
N ASP A 730 -16.36 -25.39 3.07
CA ASP A 730 -16.53 -25.47 4.52
C ASP A 730 -15.36 -24.90 5.32
N LEU A 731 -14.24 -24.58 4.66
CA LEU A 731 -12.99 -24.20 5.31
C LEU A 731 -12.88 -22.70 5.53
N PHE A 732 -12.63 -22.32 6.79
CA PHE A 732 -12.11 -21.02 7.16
C PHE A 732 -10.62 -20.95 6.87
N ARG A 733 -10.18 -19.88 6.21
CA ARG A 733 -8.77 -19.55 5.99
C ARG A 733 -8.36 -18.38 6.88
N VAL A 734 -7.18 -18.45 7.47
CA VAL A 734 -6.66 -17.41 8.37
C VAL A 734 -5.78 -16.44 7.59
N GLY A 735 -5.95 -15.15 7.86
CA GLY A 735 -5.34 -14.04 7.14
C GLY A 735 -6.34 -13.28 6.25
N PRO A 736 -5.90 -12.20 5.58
CA PRO A 736 -4.51 -11.74 5.48
C PRO A 736 -3.95 -11.15 6.78
N VAL A 737 -2.62 -11.03 6.86
CA VAL A 737 -1.93 -10.40 8.01
C VAL A 737 -2.12 -8.87 8.03
N TRP A 738 -2.19 -8.29 9.22
CA TRP A 738 -2.42 -6.87 9.44
C TRP A 738 -1.88 -6.41 10.81
N ASP A 739 -1.57 -5.12 10.95
CA ASP A 739 -1.15 -4.44 12.20
C ASP A 739 0.06 -5.04 12.95
N PHE A 740 1.27 -4.61 12.56
CA PHE A 740 2.55 -5.02 13.18
C PHE A 740 3.37 -3.85 13.73
N ASP A 741 2.75 -2.71 14.04
CA ASP A 741 3.46 -1.53 14.54
C ASP A 741 4.06 -1.75 15.94
N ILE A 742 3.42 -2.57 16.77
CA ILE A 742 3.90 -2.97 18.10
C ILE A 742 4.65 -4.31 18.14
N ALA A 743 4.85 -4.96 16.98
CA ALA A 743 5.62 -6.19 16.85
C ALA A 743 7.15 -5.93 16.91
N PHE A 744 7.95 -6.98 16.81
CA PHE A 744 9.43 -6.93 16.81
C PHE A 744 9.99 -6.27 18.08
N ASP A 745 9.59 -6.79 19.25
CA ASP A 745 10.02 -6.29 20.56
C ASP A 745 9.69 -4.81 20.81
N ASN A 746 8.59 -4.32 20.22
CA ASN A 746 8.14 -2.93 20.35
C ASN A 746 7.03 -2.74 21.39
N ASP A 747 6.87 -3.69 22.32
CA ASP A 747 5.87 -3.68 23.38
C ASP A 747 6.44 -4.06 24.75
N HIS A 748 6.40 -3.14 25.71
CA HIS A 748 6.89 -3.32 27.08
C HIS A 748 6.18 -4.40 27.89
N ARG A 749 4.98 -4.82 27.48
CA ARG A 749 4.21 -5.86 28.19
C ARG A 749 4.87 -7.23 28.11
N TYR A 750 5.64 -7.48 27.04
CA TYR A 750 6.18 -8.81 26.72
C TYR A 750 7.68 -8.78 26.36
N PHE A 751 8.33 -7.63 26.48
CA PHE A 751 9.74 -7.43 26.16
C PHE A 751 10.67 -7.97 27.26
N PRO A 752 11.80 -8.64 26.91
CA PRO A 752 12.15 -9.15 25.59
C PRO A 752 11.40 -10.45 25.28
N THR A 753 10.78 -10.54 24.11
CA THR A 753 9.91 -11.69 23.77
C THR A 753 10.67 -12.99 23.55
N CYS A 754 11.97 -12.92 23.27
CA CYS A 754 12.83 -14.09 23.14
C CYS A 754 13.10 -14.81 24.48
N ASN A 755 12.81 -14.17 25.63
CA ASN A 755 13.00 -14.78 26.96
C ASN A 755 11.77 -15.55 27.46
N ILE A 756 10.68 -15.60 26.68
CA ILE A 756 9.41 -16.24 27.11
C ILE A 756 9.52 -17.79 27.10
N GLY A 757 10.53 -18.35 26.42
CA GLY A 757 10.78 -19.80 26.38
C GLY A 757 9.75 -20.63 25.60
N ASN A 758 8.71 -19.98 25.07
CA ASN A 758 7.63 -20.60 24.30
C ASN A 758 7.09 -19.62 23.24
N PHE A 759 6.19 -20.09 22.38
CA PHE A 759 5.47 -19.26 21.41
C PHE A 759 4.70 -18.14 22.11
N LEU A 760 4.78 -16.93 21.55
CA LEU A 760 4.16 -15.74 22.12
C LEU A 760 2.65 -15.94 22.15
N SER A 761 2.02 -16.31 21.04
CA SER A 761 0.56 -16.48 20.88
C SER A 761 -0.02 -17.62 21.71
N LEU A 762 0.82 -18.54 22.21
CA LEU A 762 0.39 -19.57 23.17
C LEU A 762 0.51 -19.08 24.61
N THR A 763 1.45 -18.20 24.90
CA THR A 763 1.68 -17.71 26.27
C THR A 763 0.82 -16.48 26.56
N TYR A 764 0.86 -15.53 25.65
CA TYR A 764 0.22 -14.21 25.67
C TYR A 764 -0.56 -13.98 24.36
N GLY A 765 -1.29 -12.87 24.26
CA GLY A 765 -2.08 -12.55 23.07
C GLY A 765 -3.39 -13.35 22.91
N GLY A 766 -4.21 -12.95 21.93
CA GLY A 766 -5.53 -13.50 21.61
C GLY A 766 -6.73 -12.79 22.25
N ALA A 767 -7.77 -12.53 21.45
CA ALA A 767 -9.04 -12.01 21.93
C ALA A 767 -9.94 -13.12 22.50
N GLY A 768 -10.63 -12.80 23.61
CA GLY A 768 -11.55 -13.71 24.28
C GLY A 768 -10.88 -15.02 24.70
N ASN A 769 -11.48 -16.15 24.34
CA ASN A 769 -11.00 -17.50 24.63
C ASN A 769 -10.23 -18.13 23.45
N PHE A 770 -9.93 -17.37 22.39
CA PHE A 770 -9.36 -17.93 21.17
C PHE A 770 -7.99 -18.57 21.41
N ARG A 771 -7.18 -17.99 22.31
CA ARG A 771 -5.91 -18.58 22.75
C ARG A 771 -6.07 -20.02 23.26
N ALA A 772 -7.17 -20.35 23.94
CA ALA A 772 -7.43 -21.71 24.39
C ALA A 772 -7.69 -22.67 23.22
N LEU A 773 -8.33 -22.19 22.15
CA LEU A 773 -8.50 -22.95 20.90
C LEU A 773 -7.16 -23.17 20.19
N VAL A 774 -6.32 -22.13 20.11
CA VAL A 774 -4.97 -22.24 19.54
C VAL A 774 -4.13 -23.24 20.33
N LYS A 775 -4.11 -23.15 21.67
CA LYS A 775 -3.45 -24.15 22.54
C LYS A 775 -3.95 -25.57 22.28
N ARG A 776 -5.26 -25.73 22.10
CA ARG A 776 -5.87 -27.03 21.78
C ARG A 776 -5.37 -27.58 20.45
N LEU A 777 -5.28 -26.74 19.41
CA LEU A 777 -4.75 -27.14 18.11
C LEU A 777 -3.31 -27.67 18.22
N PHE A 778 -2.45 -27.03 19.00
CA PHE A 778 -1.06 -27.49 19.23
C PHE A 778 -0.92 -28.74 20.13
N THR A 779 -2.03 -29.35 20.56
CA THR A 779 -2.02 -30.72 21.12
C THR A 779 -2.15 -31.81 20.05
N ASP A 780 -2.36 -31.43 18.78
CA ASP A 780 -2.38 -32.34 17.64
C ASP A 780 -0.98 -32.50 17.04
N GLN A 781 -0.43 -33.72 17.09
CA GLN A 781 0.93 -33.99 16.62
C GLN A 781 1.09 -33.73 15.12
N VAL A 782 0.07 -34.05 14.30
CA VAL A 782 0.13 -33.85 12.85
C VAL A 782 0.28 -32.37 12.50
N LEU A 783 -0.41 -31.49 13.23
CA LEU A 783 -0.26 -30.04 13.08
C LEU A 783 1.16 -29.58 13.43
N CYS A 784 1.75 -30.10 14.52
CA CYS A 784 3.13 -29.78 14.93
C CYS A 784 4.16 -30.24 13.89
N ASP A 785 3.97 -31.43 13.31
CA ASP A 785 4.83 -31.96 12.24
C ASP A 785 4.71 -31.11 10.96
N SER A 786 3.49 -30.70 10.60
CA SER A 786 3.22 -29.77 9.50
C SER A 786 3.85 -28.40 9.73
N MET A 787 3.79 -27.87 10.95
CA MET A 787 4.45 -26.61 11.33
C MET A 787 5.96 -26.71 11.14
N THR A 788 6.57 -27.78 11.64
CA THR A 788 8.02 -28.04 11.51
C THR A 788 8.43 -28.12 10.04
N THR A 789 7.65 -28.85 9.24
CA THR A 789 7.88 -28.97 7.79
C THR A 789 7.76 -27.62 7.07
N MET A 790 6.74 -26.83 7.41
CA MET A 790 6.50 -25.51 6.83
C MET A 790 7.62 -24.54 7.20
N TRP A 791 8.02 -24.51 8.47
CA TRP A 791 9.10 -23.69 8.97
C TRP A 791 10.41 -24.02 8.23
N ASN A 792 10.82 -25.28 8.21
CA ASN A 792 12.06 -25.70 7.54
C ASN A 792 12.03 -25.41 6.03
N THR A 793 10.87 -25.58 5.38
CA THR A 793 10.69 -25.16 3.97
C THR A 793 10.87 -23.66 3.79
N ALA A 794 10.34 -22.84 4.71
CA ALA A 794 10.48 -21.40 4.66
C ALA A 794 11.93 -20.94 4.85
N ARG A 795 12.63 -21.57 5.80
CA ARG A 795 14.07 -21.37 6.06
C ARG A 795 14.92 -21.70 4.85
N GLU A 796 14.71 -22.87 4.23
CA GLU A 796 15.56 -23.36 3.12
C GLU A 796 15.24 -22.72 1.76
N LYS A 797 13.96 -22.55 1.43
CA LYS A 797 13.52 -22.28 0.05
C LYS A 797 12.87 -20.93 -0.15
N GLN A 798 12.41 -20.28 0.92
CA GLN A 798 11.64 -19.03 0.82
C GLN A 798 12.41 -17.81 1.33
N GLY A 799 13.69 -17.97 1.68
CA GLY A 799 14.55 -16.87 2.11
C GLY A 799 14.14 -16.27 3.45
N ILE A 800 13.46 -17.04 4.32
CA ILE A 800 13.30 -16.66 5.73
C ILE A 800 14.63 -16.97 6.42
N THR A 801 15.63 -16.12 6.25
CA THR A 801 16.94 -16.21 6.92
C THR A 801 17.27 -14.87 7.58
N ALA A 802 18.09 -14.89 8.64
CA ALA A 802 18.44 -13.67 9.35
C ALA A 802 19.14 -12.69 8.39
N GLU A 803 20.08 -13.20 7.60
CA GLU A 803 20.83 -12.43 6.61
C GLU A 803 19.91 -11.79 5.58
N SER A 804 18.92 -12.54 5.07
CA SER A 804 18.05 -12.04 4.01
C SER A 804 17.03 -11.01 4.51
N LEU A 805 16.50 -11.20 5.73
CA LEU A 805 15.57 -10.25 6.33
C LEU A 805 16.31 -8.99 6.81
N VAL A 806 17.52 -9.13 7.38
CA VAL A 806 18.39 -8.00 7.72
C VAL A 806 18.77 -7.21 6.46
N ALA A 807 19.09 -7.87 5.34
CA ALA A 807 19.36 -7.18 4.09
C ALA A 807 18.14 -6.39 3.58
N TYR A 808 16.92 -6.91 3.76
CA TYR A 808 15.70 -6.18 3.44
C TYR A 808 15.50 -4.96 4.37
N ILE A 809 15.76 -5.11 5.67
CA ILE A 809 15.73 -4.00 6.64
C ILE A 809 16.73 -2.92 6.24
N ASP A 810 17.98 -3.29 5.93
CA ASP A 810 19.02 -2.33 5.52
C ASP A 810 18.64 -1.58 4.23
N SER A 811 18.11 -2.29 3.23
CA SER A 811 17.61 -1.67 1.99
C SER A 811 16.46 -0.70 2.27
N THR A 812 15.52 -1.09 3.14
CA THR A 812 14.35 -0.26 3.49
C THR A 812 14.77 0.96 4.32
N ALA A 813 15.72 0.81 5.23
CA ALA A 813 16.31 1.91 5.99
C ALA A 813 17.03 2.92 5.08
N GLN A 814 17.74 2.45 4.05
CA GLN A 814 18.34 3.33 3.05
C GLN A 814 17.29 4.09 2.24
N GLU A 815 16.18 3.44 1.84
CA GLU A 815 15.06 4.11 1.17
C GLU A 815 14.40 5.17 2.07
N LEU A 816 14.32 4.93 3.38
CA LEU A 816 13.69 5.85 4.34
C LEU A 816 14.61 6.99 4.82
N MET A 817 15.92 6.94 4.54
CA MET A 817 16.94 7.79 5.16
C MET A 817 16.65 9.30 5.10
N GLN A 818 16.10 9.79 3.99
CA GLN A 818 15.73 11.20 3.85
C GLN A 818 14.41 11.53 4.57
N SER A 819 13.39 10.69 4.36
CA SER A 819 12.04 10.91 4.89
C SER A 819 11.98 10.76 6.41
N GLN A 820 12.72 9.81 7.00
CA GLN A 820 12.79 9.62 8.45
C GLN A 820 13.30 10.89 9.15
N ARG A 821 14.31 11.58 8.58
CA ARG A 821 14.84 12.83 9.15
C ARG A 821 13.75 13.90 9.20
N LEU A 822 13.04 14.12 8.09
CA LEU A 822 11.93 15.08 8.06
C LEU A 822 10.80 14.68 9.01
N ASN A 823 10.49 13.38 9.08
CA ASN A 823 9.48 12.84 9.96
C ASN A 823 9.80 13.10 11.43
N PHE A 824 11.04 12.90 11.88
CA PHE A 824 11.42 13.11 13.29
C PHE A 824 11.76 14.57 13.63
N ILE A 825 12.00 15.44 12.65
CA ILE A 825 11.89 16.90 12.85
C ILE A 825 10.44 17.26 13.16
N ARG A 826 9.48 16.69 12.39
CA ARG A 826 8.05 16.96 12.58
C ARG A 826 7.51 16.35 13.88
N TRP A 827 7.97 15.15 14.21
CA TRP A 827 7.52 14.35 15.34
C TRP A 827 8.74 13.93 16.18
N PRO A 828 9.25 14.78 17.08
CA PRO A 828 10.51 14.55 17.79
C PRO A 828 10.34 13.55 18.95
N ILE A 829 10.18 12.27 18.60
CA ILE A 829 9.85 11.18 19.54
C ILE A 829 10.95 10.13 19.70
N LEU A 830 12.11 10.27 19.04
CA LEU A 830 13.19 9.25 19.07
C LEU A 830 13.73 8.99 20.48
N ASP A 831 13.76 10.01 21.33
CA ASP A 831 14.17 9.94 22.75
C ASP A 831 12.98 9.72 23.72
N GLN A 832 11.78 9.48 23.20
CA GLN A 832 10.56 9.39 24.02
C GLN A 832 9.94 8.00 23.95
N LEU A 833 9.49 7.49 25.11
CA LEU A 833 8.61 6.33 25.14
C LEU A 833 7.20 6.79 24.76
N VAL A 834 6.69 6.26 23.64
CA VAL A 834 5.32 6.54 23.17
C VAL A 834 4.53 5.24 23.07
N GLN A 835 3.22 5.31 23.31
CA GLN A 835 2.33 4.15 23.34
C GLN A 835 2.87 3.03 24.27
N VAL A 836 3.25 1.87 23.72
CA VAL A 836 3.72 0.70 24.46
C VAL A 836 5.21 0.44 24.28
N ASN A 837 5.98 1.35 23.66
CA ASN A 837 7.41 1.10 23.40
C ASN A 837 8.17 0.74 24.71
N PRO A 838 8.98 -0.33 24.74
CA PRO A 838 9.80 -0.70 25.90
C PRO A 838 11.02 0.20 26.07
N ARG A 839 11.50 0.77 24.96
CA ARG A 839 12.77 1.52 24.88
C ARG A 839 12.67 2.66 23.88
N ALA A 840 13.60 3.60 23.99
CA ALA A 840 13.78 4.72 23.06
C ALA A 840 15.28 4.86 22.77
N GLY A 841 15.67 4.66 21.51
CA GLY A 841 17.06 4.60 21.08
C GLY A 841 17.73 5.96 20.86
N GLY A 842 16.95 7.04 20.88
CA GLY A 842 17.42 8.42 20.67
C GLY A 842 17.89 8.77 19.26
N SER A 843 18.04 7.77 18.41
CA SER A 843 18.37 7.92 16.99
C SER A 843 17.65 6.86 16.16
N TYR A 844 17.42 7.17 14.88
CA TYR A 844 16.78 6.24 13.95
C TYR A 844 17.65 4.99 13.72
N GLU A 845 18.97 5.17 13.66
CA GLU A 845 19.95 4.12 13.40
C GLU A 845 19.97 3.08 14.54
N VAL A 846 19.84 3.52 15.79
CA VAL A 846 19.75 2.60 16.95
C VAL A 846 18.45 1.79 16.92
N GLU A 847 17.32 2.43 16.59
CA GLU A 847 16.03 1.73 16.47
C GLU A 847 16.04 0.68 15.37
N VAL A 848 16.66 0.98 14.22
CA VAL A 848 16.88 0.00 13.13
C VAL A 848 17.84 -1.11 13.57
N GLY A 849 18.90 -0.78 14.30
CA GLY A 849 19.83 -1.76 14.87
C GLY A 849 19.13 -2.78 15.76
N TRP A 850 18.23 -2.32 16.63
CA TRP A 850 17.42 -3.19 17.49
C TRP A 850 16.45 -4.09 16.73
N LEU A 851 15.87 -3.60 15.63
CA LEU A 851 15.02 -4.43 14.77
C LEU A 851 15.83 -5.56 14.11
N LYS A 852 17.07 -5.29 13.70
CA LYS A 852 17.98 -6.29 13.11
C LYS A 852 18.39 -7.34 14.14
N GLU A 853 18.85 -6.90 15.31
CA GLU A 853 19.22 -7.76 16.43
C GLU A 853 18.04 -8.67 16.84
N PHE A 854 16.82 -8.11 16.88
CA PHE A 854 15.62 -8.90 17.14
C PHE A 854 15.43 -10.01 16.10
N ILE A 855 15.54 -9.71 14.80
CA ILE A 855 15.35 -10.72 13.74
C ILE A 855 16.36 -11.85 13.86
N GLU A 856 17.63 -11.51 14.12
CA GLU A 856 18.71 -12.49 14.31
C GLU A 856 18.40 -13.43 15.49
N ASN A 857 18.09 -12.86 16.65
CA ASN A 857 17.79 -13.63 17.87
C ASN A 857 16.48 -14.43 17.75
N ARG A 858 15.45 -13.85 17.14
CA ARG A 858 14.12 -14.47 17.06
C ARG A 858 14.12 -15.68 16.14
N ILE A 859 14.88 -15.61 15.05
CA ILE A 859 15.07 -16.74 14.14
C ILE A 859 15.74 -17.91 14.87
N GLU A 860 16.82 -17.65 15.60
CA GLU A 860 17.52 -18.70 16.35
C GLU A 860 16.61 -19.31 17.43
N PHE A 861 15.85 -18.45 18.13
CA PHE A 861 14.86 -18.88 19.10
C PHE A 861 13.80 -19.81 18.49
N LEU A 862 13.21 -19.44 17.33
CA LEU A 862 12.21 -20.27 16.66
C LEU A 862 12.80 -21.54 16.06
N ASP A 863 14.02 -21.50 15.51
CA ASP A 863 14.72 -22.69 15.04
C ASP A 863 14.89 -23.70 16.20
N ARG A 864 15.28 -23.24 17.40
CA ARG A 864 15.35 -24.08 18.60
C ARG A 864 13.97 -24.55 19.05
N LEU A 865 12.97 -23.68 19.06
CA LEU A 865 11.65 -24.02 19.59
C LEU A 865 10.91 -25.03 18.69
N ILE A 866 10.87 -24.77 17.38
CA ILE A 866 10.12 -25.56 16.40
C ILE A 866 10.85 -26.88 16.11
N ASN A 867 12.15 -26.88 15.82
CA ASN A 867 12.84 -28.12 15.48
C ASN A 867 13.04 -29.05 16.68
N ASN A 868 12.94 -28.53 17.91
CA ASN A 868 12.93 -29.35 19.12
C ASN A 868 11.51 -29.67 19.63
N SER A 869 10.45 -29.39 18.85
CA SER A 869 9.05 -29.69 19.21
C SER A 869 8.53 -31.04 18.67
N GLY A 870 9.36 -31.76 17.90
CA GLY A 870 9.06 -33.11 17.36
C GLY A 870 9.81 -34.27 18.03
N ALA A 871 10.66 -34.01 19.03
CA ALA A 871 11.26 -35.05 19.85
C ALA A 871 10.33 -35.28 21.06
N GLY A 872 10.00 -36.54 21.38
CA GLY A 872 9.29 -36.84 22.63
C GLY A 872 10.03 -36.21 23.82
N GLU A 873 9.30 -35.80 24.86
CA GLU A 873 9.89 -35.15 26.05
C GLU A 873 11.06 -35.96 26.67
N ASP A 874 11.12 -37.27 26.41
CA ASP A 874 12.18 -38.19 26.86
C ASP A 874 13.50 -38.10 26.06
N GLU A 875 13.57 -37.38 24.92
CA GLU A 875 14.80 -37.25 24.10
C GLU A 875 15.42 -35.84 24.12
N ARG A 876 14.83 -34.88 24.86
CA ARG A 876 15.30 -33.48 24.90
C ARG A 876 16.36 -33.30 26.00
N ILE A 877 17.62 -33.09 25.60
CA ILE A 877 18.73 -32.76 26.51
C ILE A 877 18.93 -31.23 26.53
N VAL A 878 18.70 -30.61 27.70
CA VAL A 878 18.95 -29.18 27.95
C VAL A 878 20.42 -28.97 28.27
N GLU A 879 21.09 -28.14 27.48
CA GLU A 879 22.47 -27.74 27.76
C GLU A 879 22.49 -26.52 28.69
N ILE A 880 23.09 -26.67 29.87
CA ILE A 880 23.14 -25.63 30.90
C ILE A 880 24.55 -25.05 30.94
N ALA A 881 24.72 -23.83 30.45
CA ALA A 881 26.01 -23.15 30.38
C ALA A 881 26.13 -21.99 31.37
N THR A 882 25.01 -21.44 31.86
CA THR A 882 24.94 -20.28 32.76
C THR A 882 24.03 -20.52 33.97
N ALA A 883 24.09 -19.62 34.95
CA ALA A 883 23.21 -19.64 36.10
C ALA A 883 21.74 -19.33 35.72
N GLU A 884 21.51 -18.53 34.68
CA GLU A 884 20.17 -18.25 34.17
C GLU A 884 19.56 -19.50 33.53
N ASP A 885 20.32 -20.24 32.72
CA ASP A 885 19.89 -21.51 32.10
C ASP A 885 19.43 -22.52 33.16
N LEU A 886 20.14 -22.59 34.29
CA LEU A 886 19.81 -23.49 35.40
C LEU A 886 18.53 -23.05 36.13
N ALA A 887 18.30 -21.75 36.27
CA ALA A 887 17.07 -21.21 36.86
C ALA A 887 15.86 -21.49 35.95
N ASP A 888 16.02 -21.31 34.64
CA ASP A 888 15.00 -21.61 33.64
C ASP A 888 14.69 -23.10 33.58
N PHE A 889 15.72 -23.96 33.63
CA PHE A 889 15.53 -25.40 33.73
C PHE A 889 14.71 -25.77 34.97
N ALA A 890 15.05 -25.20 36.13
CA ALA A 890 14.30 -25.43 37.36
C ALA A 890 12.83 -24.98 37.23
N GLN A 891 12.56 -23.84 36.58
CA GLN A 891 11.20 -23.35 36.33
C GLN A 891 10.42 -24.29 35.39
N GLN A 892 11.03 -24.79 34.32
CA GLN A 892 10.40 -25.76 33.40
C GLN A 892 10.00 -27.05 34.12
N VAL A 893 10.92 -27.61 34.92
CA VAL A 893 10.64 -28.81 35.71
C VAL A 893 9.52 -28.54 36.72
N ASN A 894 9.57 -27.41 37.42
CA ASN A 894 8.58 -27.07 38.45
C ASN A 894 7.18 -26.77 37.89
N THR A 895 7.06 -26.46 36.60
CA THR A 895 5.78 -26.13 35.94
C THR A 895 5.19 -27.29 35.13
N GLY A 896 5.92 -28.41 34.98
CA GLY A 896 5.37 -29.65 34.44
C GLY A 896 6.31 -30.51 33.62
N SER A 897 7.46 -29.98 33.15
CA SER A 897 8.42 -30.72 32.32
C SER A 897 9.32 -31.64 33.14
N ILE A 898 8.71 -32.57 33.87
CA ILE A 898 9.40 -33.36 34.90
C ILE A 898 10.38 -34.40 34.37
N SER A 899 10.25 -34.86 33.12
CA SER A 899 11.14 -35.87 32.50
C SER A 899 12.31 -35.27 31.71
N LEU A 900 12.44 -33.94 31.69
CA LEU A 900 13.42 -33.23 30.87
C LEU A 900 14.86 -33.63 31.24
N CYS A 901 15.67 -34.03 30.27
CA CYS A 901 17.08 -34.35 30.50
C CYS A 901 17.93 -33.06 30.44
N ALA A 902 19.03 -33.00 31.18
CA ALA A 902 19.94 -31.86 31.18
C ALA A 902 21.41 -32.29 31.28
N VAL A 903 22.29 -31.48 30.70
CA VAL A 903 23.74 -31.63 30.78
C VAL A 903 24.41 -30.29 31.09
N LEU A 904 25.30 -30.25 32.08
CA LEU A 904 26.11 -29.05 32.33
C LEU A 904 27.21 -28.90 31.28
N LYS A 905 27.47 -27.67 30.85
CA LYS A 905 28.58 -27.32 29.96
C LYS A 905 29.73 -26.59 30.65
N ASN A 906 29.46 -25.97 31.80
CA ASN A 906 30.40 -25.17 32.56
C ASN A 906 30.15 -25.34 34.07
N ASP A 907 31.11 -24.89 34.88
CA ASP A 907 30.87 -24.65 36.30
C ASP A 907 29.90 -23.46 36.48
N ILE A 908 28.91 -23.62 37.35
CA ILE A 908 27.83 -22.65 37.56
C ILE A 908 27.92 -22.03 38.96
N ASP A 909 28.04 -20.69 39.04
CA ASP A 909 27.80 -19.95 40.29
C ASP A 909 26.32 -19.54 40.38
N PHE A 910 25.56 -20.30 41.16
CA PHE A 910 24.12 -20.15 41.32
C PHE A 910 23.76 -19.44 42.64
N THR A 911 24.71 -18.76 43.27
CA THR A 911 24.51 -18.10 44.58
C THR A 911 23.54 -16.92 44.55
N ALA A 912 23.26 -16.36 43.36
CA ALA A 912 22.28 -15.29 43.15
C ALA A 912 20.81 -15.76 43.22
N TYR A 913 20.57 -17.07 43.25
CA TYR A 913 19.23 -17.68 43.22
C TYR A 913 18.93 -18.50 44.50
N PRO A 914 18.81 -17.85 45.67
CA PRO A 914 18.72 -18.55 46.96
C PRO A 914 17.42 -19.37 47.14
N ASP A 915 16.35 -19.00 46.43
CA ASP A 915 15.02 -19.61 46.58
C ASP A 915 14.64 -20.54 45.42
N VAL A 916 15.54 -20.74 44.44
CA VAL A 916 15.26 -21.54 43.24
C VAL A 916 15.79 -22.97 43.42
N MET A 917 14.90 -23.95 43.30
CA MET A 917 15.21 -25.38 43.45
C MET A 917 14.45 -26.19 42.40
N ILE A 918 15.00 -27.33 42.00
CA ILE A 918 14.39 -28.26 41.05
C ILE A 918 13.45 -29.21 41.80
N GLY A 919 12.25 -29.43 41.28
CA GLY A 919 11.28 -30.39 41.83
C GLY A 919 10.47 -29.88 43.02
N THR A 920 10.19 -28.58 43.07
CA THR A 920 9.33 -27.97 44.11
C THR A 920 7.83 -28.13 43.83
N GLY A 921 7.43 -28.23 42.56
CA GLY A 921 6.04 -28.46 42.15
C GLY A 921 5.69 -29.94 41.92
N ALA A 922 6.65 -30.74 41.47
CA ALA A 922 6.51 -32.18 41.21
C ALA A 922 7.87 -32.88 41.24
N ASN A 923 7.92 -34.20 41.38
CA ASN A 923 9.18 -34.95 41.40
C ASN A 923 9.87 -34.88 40.03
N TYR A 924 11.14 -34.48 40.02
CA TYR A 924 11.96 -34.52 38.81
C TYR A 924 12.31 -35.96 38.43
N LYS A 925 11.98 -36.39 37.22
CA LYS A 925 12.11 -37.76 36.71
C LYS A 925 13.16 -37.92 35.60
N GLY A 926 13.67 -36.83 35.04
CA GLY A 926 14.66 -36.84 33.97
C GLY A 926 16.06 -37.24 34.41
N GLU A 927 16.98 -37.26 33.43
CA GLU A 927 18.42 -37.42 33.65
C GLU A 927 19.12 -36.06 33.75
N PHE A 928 19.86 -35.84 34.84
CA PHE A 928 20.71 -34.66 35.02
C PHE A 928 22.17 -35.09 35.06
N ASP A 929 22.87 -34.85 33.95
CA ASP A 929 24.29 -35.10 33.78
C ASP A 929 25.10 -33.86 34.18
N GLY A 930 25.84 -33.97 35.28
CA GLY A 930 26.78 -32.93 35.71
C GLY A 930 27.99 -32.80 34.78
N ALA A 931 28.28 -33.79 33.94
CA ALA A 931 29.42 -33.85 33.02
C ALA A 931 30.77 -33.54 33.68
N GLY A 932 30.89 -33.77 34.99
CA GLY A 932 32.07 -33.46 35.81
C GLY A 932 32.16 -31.99 36.28
N HIS A 933 31.19 -31.14 35.93
CA HIS A 933 31.11 -29.74 36.36
C HIS A 933 30.50 -29.57 37.75
N SER A 934 30.65 -28.37 38.29
CA SER A 934 30.21 -28.00 39.62
C SER A 934 29.12 -26.93 39.64
N ILE A 935 28.22 -27.02 40.61
CA ILE A 935 27.22 -25.99 40.94
C ILE A 935 27.51 -25.46 42.34
N LYS A 936 27.65 -24.14 42.46
CA LYS A 936 27.86 -23.45 43.75
C LYS A 936 26.58 -22.76 44.19
N LEU A 937 26.11 -23.11 45.38
CA LEU A 937 24.79 -22.76 45.91
C LEU A 937 24.87 -21.87 47.15
N ASN A 938 23.81 -21.06 47.35
CA ASN A 938 23.52 -20.39 48.61
C ASN A 938 22.01 -20.47 48.89
N LEU A 939 21.50 -21.69 49.00
CA LEU A 939 20.06 -21.96 49.09
C LEU A 939 19.51 -21.65 50.47
N ARG A 940 18.28 -21.15 50.50
CA ARG A 940 17.49 -20.96 51.72
C ARG A 940 16.10 -21.55 51.52
N ARG A 941 15.64 -22.35 52.48
CA ARG A 941 14.27 -22.88 52.46
C ARG A 941 13.76 -23.12 53.87
N ASP A 942 12.69 -22.42 54.22
CA ASP A 942 11.97 -22.59 55.47
C ASP A 942 10.78 -23.57 55.30
N ALA A 943 11.05 -24.69 54.63
CA ALA A 943 10.11 -25.78 54.34
C ALA A 943 10.88 -27.09 54.12
N ASP A 944 10.21 -28.23 54.26
CA ASP A 944 10.83 -29.54 54.11
C ASP A 944 11.54 -29.71 52.76
N PHE A 945 12.55 -30.58 52.73
CA PHE A 945 13.29 -31.00 51.53
C PHE A 945 14.22 -29.93 50.93
N ALA A 946 14.93 -29.19 51.77
CA ALA A 946 15.90 -28.18 51.33
C ALA A 946 17.12 -28.82 50.62
N ALA A 947 17.16 -28.74 49.29
CA ALA A 947 18.25 -29.20 48.43
C ALA A 947 18.13 -28.60 47.02
N MET A 948 19.16 -28.76 46.19
CA MET A 948 19.07 -28.39 44.76
C MET A 948 17.92 -29.14 44.07
N PHE A 949 17.82 -30.44 44.32
CA PHE A 949 16.69 -31.27 43.90
C PHE A 949 15.77 -31.50 45.10
N CYS A 950 14.74 -30.67 45.25
CA CYS A 950 13.76 -30.75 46.34
C CYS A 950 13.09 -32.15 46.38
N ASN A 951 12.51 -32.58 45.25
CA ASN A 951 11.95 -33.93 45.09
C ASN A 951 12.52 -34.60 43.83
N LEU A 952 13.14 -35.77 44.00
CA LEU A 952 13.82 -36.50 42.93
C LEU A 952 13.26 -37.92 42.74
N SER A 953 12.92 -38.25 41.50
CA SER A 953 12.52 -39.58 41.00
C SER A 953 13.22 -39.95 39.70
N GLY A 954 14.34 -39.29 39.39
CA GLY A 954 15.12 -39.45 38.17
C GLY A 954 16.55 -39.90 38.43
N TYR A 955 17.44 -39.60 37.50
CA TYR A 955 18.85 -39.97 37.56
C TYR A 955 19.73 -38.73 37.60
N VAL A 956 20.57 -38.60 38.62
CA VAL A 956 21.53 -37.48 38.74
C VAL A 956 22.93 -38.07 38.84
N HIS A 957 23.83 -37.68 37.95
CA HIS A 957 25.18 -38.22 37.97
C HIS A 957 26.29 -37.22 37.60
N ASP A 958 27.52 -37.57 37.96
CA ASP A 958 28.74 -36.83 37.58
C ASP A 958 28.72 -35.34 37.98
N LEU A 959 28.03 -35.01 39.07
CA LEU A 959 27.80 -33.64 39.53
C LEU A 959 28.52 -33.34 40.84
N THR A 960 29.18 -32.18 40.92
CA THR A 960 29.71 -31.64 42.18
C THR A 960 28.85 -30.46 42.66
N VAL A 961 28.29 -30.55 43.87
CA VAL A 961 27.54 -29.44 44.48
C VAL A 961 28.32 -28.85 45.66
N THR A 962 28.46 -27.54 45.69
CA THR A 962 29.23 -26.80 46.70
C THR A 962 28.43 -25.64 47.28
N GLY A 963 28.87 -25.06 48.40
CA GLY A 963 28.26 -23.86 48.98
C GLY A 963 27.42 -24.16 50.22
N ASN A 964 26.34 -23.40 50.45
CA ASN A 964 25.55 -23.46 51.68
C ASN A 964 24.07 -23.74 51.40
N ILE A 965 23.44 -24.51 52.29
CA ILE A 965 21.98 -24.68 52.37
C ILE A 965 21.55 -24.28 53.78
N THR A 966 20.65 -23.30 53.91
CA THR A 966 20.09 -22.86 55.19
C THR A 966 18.63 -23.29 55.30
N THR A 967 18.26 -23.97 56.40
CA THR A 967 16.90 -24.45 56.63
C THR A 967 16.45 -24.32 58.09
N SER A 968 15.14 -24.14 58.29
CA SER A 968 14.46 -24.27 59.58
C SER A 968 13.48 -25.46 59.64
N ALA A 969 13.48 -26.31 58.61
CA ALA A 969 12.56 -27.43 58.41
C ALA A 969 13.31 -28.76 58.17
N LYS A 970 12.59 -29.89 58.04
CA LYS A 970 13.19 -31.24 58.00
C LYS A 970 13.75 -31.62 56.62
N TYR A 971 14.54 -32.70 56.58
CA TYR A 971 14.94 -33.40 55.35
C TYR A 971 15.82 -32.61 54.37
N ALA A 972 16.69 -31.73 54.86
CA ALA A 972 17.70 -31.13 54.01
C ALA A 972 18.72 -32.17 53.50
N GLY A 973 19.14 -32.01 52.25
CA GLY A 973 20.13 -32.87 51.61
C GLY A 973 21.12 -32.09 50.76
N GLY A 974 22.35 -32.59 50.66
CA GLY A 974 23.39 -31.92 49.88
C GLY A 974 23.13 -31.93 48.36
N ILE A 975 22.46 -32.96 47.85
CA ILE A 975 22.03 -33.07 46.45
C ILE A 975 20.50 -33.05 46.35
N ALA A 976 19.84 -33.95 47.10
CA ALA A 976 18.39 -34.14 47.04
C ALA A 976 17.73 -34.08 48.43
N GLY A 977 16.57 -33.44 48.53
CA GLY A 977 15.81 -33.36 49.79
C GLY A 977 15.09 -34.69 50.03
N GLN A 978 14.28 -35.09 49.06
CA GLN A 978 13.59 -36.38 49.03
C GLN A 978 13.91 -37.16 47.74
N THR A 979 14.03 -38.48 47.86
CA THR A 979 14.10 -39.40 46.72
C THR A 979 13.01 -40.47 46.75
N GLU A 980 12.50 -40.86 45.57
CA GLU A 980 11.62 -42.01 45.34
C GLU A 980 11.86 -42.60 43.95
N ASN A 981 12.27 -43.87 43.84
CA ASN A 981 12.73 -44.48 42.58
C ASN A 981 13.84 -43.68 41.86
N ALA A 982 14.74 -43.05 42.61
CA ALA A 982 15.82 -42.23 42.07
C ALA A 982 17.18 -42.91 42.15
N THR A 983 18.09 -42.54 41.24
CA THR A 983 19.50 -42.93 41.29
C THR A 983 20.40 -41.69 41.37
N ILE A 984 21.32 -41.67 42.33
CA ILE A 984 22.37 -40.65 42.45
C ILE A 984 23.73 -41.35 42.37
N GLU A 985 24.55 -40.98 41.40
CA GLU A 985 25.76 -41.73 41.05
C GLU A 985 26.95 -40.82 40.74
N ARG A 986 28.15 -41.15 41.24
CA ARG A 986 29.37 -40.36 41.00
C ARG A 986 29.23 -38.87 41.36
N CYS A 987 28.34 -38.54 42.30
CA CYS A 987 28.12 -37.16 42.75
C CYS A 987 28.95 -36.81 43.98
N GLN A 988 29.39 -35.56 44.07
CA GLN A 988 30.08 -35.03 45.24
C GLN A 988 29.30 -33.90 45.91
N SER A 989 29.02 -34.04 47.20
CA SER A 989 28.44 -33.00 48.05
C SER A 989 29.51 -32.36 48.93
N ARG A 990 29.82 -31.09 48.65
CA ARG A 990 30.68 -30.17 49.44
C ARG A 990 29.85 -29.08 50.12
N VAL A 991 28.57 -29.37 50.36
CA VAL A 991 27.61 -28.41 50.86
C VAL A 991 27.67 -28.31 52.39
N ASN A 992 27.61 -27.10 52.93
CA ASN A 992 27.38 -26.86 54.35
C ASN A 992 25.89 -26.66 54.60
N ILE A 993 25.25 -27.66 55.22
CA ILE A 993 23.86 -27.58 55.66
C ILE A 993 23.83 -26.92 57.03
N ILE A 994 23.19 -25.77 57.13
CA ILE A 994 23.03 -24.96 58.33
C ILE A 994 21.56 -25.04 58.74
N SER A 995 21.30 -25.75 59.83
CA SER A 995 19.95 -25.98 60.34
C SER A 995 19.69 -25.22 61.62
N SER A 996 18.52 -24.59 61.69
CA SER A 996 17.99 -23.96 62.91
C SER A 996 16.77 -24.69 63.47
N ILE A 997 16.45 -25.90 62.97
CA ILE A 997 15.32 -26.67 63.49
C ILE A 997 15.64 -27.19 64.89
N GLY A 998 14.70 -27.01 65.82
CA GLY A 998 14.76 -27.58 67.16
C GLY A 998 14.17 -29.00 67.16
N GLY A 999 14.95 -29.99 67.60
CA GLY A 999 14.56 -31.41 67.58
C GLY A 999 14.93 -32.10 66.26
N ASP A 1000 14.16 -33.11 65.86
CA ASP A 1000 14.46 -33.96 64.69
C ASP A 1000 14.53 -33.16 63.37
N GLY A 1001 15.73 -33.08 62.78
CA GLY A 1001 15.94 -32.47 61.46
C GLY A 1001 15.98 -33.47 60.31
N THR A 1002 16.43 -34.71 60.56
CA THR A 1002 16.56 -35.74 59.52
C THR A 1002 17.36 -35.28 58.28
N HIS A 1003 18.46 -34.54 58.48
CA HIS A 1003 19.30 -34.08 57.36
C HIS A 1003 20.34 -35.12 56.97
N GLY A 1004 20.67 -35.20 55.68
CA GLY A 1004 21.70 -36.11 55.17
C GLY A 1004 22.68 -35.43 54.22
N GLY A 1005 23.88 -36.01 54.06
CA GLY A 1005 24.94 -35.39 53.27
C GLY A 1005 24.74 -35.48 51.75
N ILE A 1006 23.99 -36.46 51.25
CA ILE A 1006 23.53 -36.54 49.85
C ILE A 1006 22.01 -36.37 49.78
N VAL A 1007 21.27 -37.19 50.54
CA VAL A 1007 19.81 -37.22 50.54
C VAL A 1007 19.26 -36.90 51.93
N GLY A 1008 18.22 -36.07 52.05
CA GLY A 1008 17.51 -35.87 53.31
C GLY A 1008 16.74 -37.13 53.73
N ILE A 1009 15.76 -37.53 52.92
CA ILE A 1009 14.98 -38.77 53.10
C ILE A 1009 14.95 -39.63 51.83
N SER A 1010 15.29 -40.91 51.98
CA SER A 1010 15.25 -41.90 50.91
C SER A 1010 14.03 -42.82 51.04
N ASN A 1011 13.13 -42.78 50.05
CA ASN A 1011 12.00 -43.72 49.94
C ASN A 1011 12.34 -44.93 49.07
N ALA A 1012 11.36 -45.81 48.84
CA ALA A 1012 11.54 -47.05 48.09
C ALA A 1012 12.16 -46.82 46.70
N GLY A 1013 13.11 -47.68 46.33
CA GLY A 1013 13.76 -47.65 45.02
C GLY A 1013 14.90 -46.64 44.90
N THR A 1014 15.37 -46.06 46.01
CA THR A 1014 16.51 -45.13 46.00
C THR A 1014 17.84 -45.89 45.87
N VAL A 1015 18.70 -45.46 44.94
CA VAL A 1015 20.08 -45.95 44.77
C VAL A 1015 21.04 -44.78 44.90
N VAL A 1016 22.02 -44.89 45.80
CA VAL A 1016 23.12 -43.93 45.92
C VAL A 1016 24.43 -44.69 45.80
N ARG A 1017 25.23 -44.38 44.78
CA ARG A 1017 26.50 -45.10 44.56
C ARG A 1017 27.64 -44.21 44.13
N GLU A 1018 28.85 -44.58 44.53
CA GLU A 1018 30.08 -43.87 44.13
C GLU A 1018 30.07 -42.37 44.50
N CYS A 1019 29.35 -42.00 45.56
CA CYS A 1019 29.19 -40.61 45.98
C CYS A 1019 30.16 -40.24 47.10
N LEU A 1020 30.58 -38.96 47.12
CA LEU A 1020 31.49 -38.40 48.12
C LEU A 1020 30.84 -37.26 48.89
N ILE A 1021 30.91 -37.30 50.22
CA ILE A 1021 30.45 -36.22 51.10
C ILE A 1021 31.67 -35.61 51.79
N SER A 1022 31.88 -34.32 51.57
CA SER A 1022 33.00 -33.56 52.14
C SER A 1022 32.59 -32.19 52.69
N GLY A 1023 31.29 -31.89 52.67
CA GLY A 1023 30.69 -30.72 53.31
C GLY A 1023 30.45 -30.93 54.81
N SER A 1024 29.54 -30.13 55.38
CA SER A 1024 29.19 -30.22 56.81
C SER A 1024 27.68 -30.15 57.06
N ILE A 1025 27.24 -30.68 58.20
CA ILE A 1025 25.88 -30.47 58.73
C ILE A 1025 26.03 -29.83 60.10
N GLN A 1026 25.46 -28.65 60.29
CA GLN A 1026 25.57 -27.85 61.49
C GLN A 1026 24.16 -27.53 61.99
N GLY A 1027 23.83 -27.97 63.20
CA GLY A 1027 22.52 -27.72 63.81
C GLY A 1027 22.59 -27.85 65.32
N GLY A 1028 22.91 -26.74 66.01
CA GLY A 1028 23.16 -26.75 67.46
C GLY A 1028 21.95 -27.09 68.34
N GLN A 1029 20.75 -27.15 67.77
CA GLN A 1029 19.51 -27.60 68.42
C GLN A 1029 18.83 -28.74 67.66
N THR A 1030 19.50 -29.24 66.62
CA THR A 1030 18.95 -30.21 65.67
C THR A 1030 19.44 -31.60 66.00
N GLU A 1031 18.52 -32.56 66.04
CA GLU A 1031 18.76 -33.97 66.33
C GLU A 1031 18.55 -34.82 65.06
N CYS A 1032 18.92 -36.10 65.12
CA CYS A 1032 18.63 -37.10 64.08
C CYS A 1032 19.17 -36.76 62.67
N CYS A 1033 20.35 -36.15 62.57
CA CYS A 1033 20.98 -35.81 61.29
C CYS A 1033 22.30 -36.55 61.09
N GLY A 1034 22.64 -36.90 59.84
CA GLY A 1034 23.94 -37.48 59.50
C GLY A 1034 23.89 -38.49 58.35
N GLY A 1035 25.06 -39.05 58.03
CA GLY A 1035 25.20 -40.11 57.03
C GLY A 1035 25.02 -39.64 55.58
N ILE A 1036 24.89 -40.62 54.67
CA ILE A 1036 24.60 -40.38 53.25
C ILE A 1036 23.12 -40.00 53.05
N SER A 1037 22.24 -40.68 53.78
CA SER A 1037 20.80 -40.38 53.86
C SER A 1037 20.43 -40.08 55.30
N GLY A 1038 19.71 -38.98 55.54
CA GLY A 1038 19.25 -38.61 56.89
C GLY A 1038 18.24 -39.60 57.47
N TRP A 1039 17.33 -40.09 56.63
CA TRP A 1039 16.43 -41.21 56.93
C TRP A 1039 16.19 -42.09 55.72
N ALA A 1040 15.92 -43.37 55.93
CA ALA A 1040 15.56 -44.32 54.89
C ALA A 1040 14.24 -45.01 55.28
N SER A 1041 13.15 -44.68 54.58
CA SER A 1041 11.79 -45.18 54.85
C SER A 1041 11.43 -46.42 54.00
N GLY A 1042 12.33 -46.87 53.11
CA GLY A 1042 12.14 -48.04 52.23
C GLY A 1042 13.46 -48.67 51.77
N SER A 1043 13.39 -49.57 50.78
CA SER A 1043 14.59 -50.20 50.19
C SER A 1043 15.49 -49.14 49.54
N THR A 1044 16.64 -48.87 50.19
CA THR A 1044 17.66 -47.92 49.75
C THR A 1044 18.98 -48.66 49.59
N ASN A 1045 19.59 -48.59 48.40
CA ASN A 1045 20.87 -49.25 48.13
C ASN A 1045 22.01 -48.23 48.12
N ILE A 1046 22.95 -48.36 49.06
CA ILE A 1046 24.10 -47.46 49.19
C ILE A 1046 25.38 -48.26 48.97
N THR A 1047 26.15 -47.93 47.92
CA THR A 1047 27.36 -48.68 47.54
C THR A 1047 28.53 -47.77 47.18
N ASN A 1048 29.75 -48.11 47.60
CA ASN A 1048 30.96 -47.37 47.25
C ASN A 1048 30.94 -45.86 47.56
N CYS A 1049 30.21 -45.46 48.60
CA CYS A 1049 30.14 -44.05 49.02
C CYS A 1049 31.12 -43.76 50.18
N LEU A 1050 31.68 -42.56 50.21
CA LEU A 1050 32.64 -42.12 51.23
C LEU A 1050 32.16 -40.84 51.91
N ILE A 1051 32.28 -40.79 53.23
CA ILE A 1051 32.03 -39.59 54.04
C ILE A 1051 33.34 -39.14 54.67
N ILE A 1052 33.76 -37.92 54.36
CA ILE A 1052 34.91 -37.22 54.96
C ILE A 1052 34.52 -35.84 55.54
N GLY A 1053 33.21 -35.55 55.60
CA GLY A 1053 32.65 -34.30 56.12
C GLY A 1053 32.55 -34.24 57.65
N HIS A 1054 32.15 -33.07 58.17
CA HIS A 1054 31.98 -32.81 59.60
C HIS A 1054 30.50 -32.60 59.97
N PHE A 1055 29.99 -33.32 60.97
CA PHE A 1055 28.61 -33.17 61.46
C PHE A 1055 28.62 -32.69 62.91
N THR A 1056 28.03 -31.52 63.15
CA THR A 1056 27.92 -30.87 64.48
C THR A 1056 26.45 -30.64 64.78
N VAL A 1057 25.84 -31.59 65.48
CA VAL A 1057 24.39 -31.63 65.77
C VAL A 1057 24.17 -31.90 67.26
N SER A 1058 22.98 -31.60 67.78
CA SER A 1058 22.62 -31.90 69.17
C SER A 1058 22.62 -33.42 69.37
N THR A 1059 23.31 -33.89 70.42
CA THR A 1059 23.48 -35.31 70.77
C THR A 1059 22.23 -35.94 71.32
#